data_AF-A0AAV6PPK6-F1
#
_entry.id   AF-A0AAV6PPK6-F1
#
_cell.length_a   1.000
_cell.length_b   1.000
_cell.length_c   1.000
_cell.angle_alpha   90.00
_cell.angle_beta   90.00
_cell.angle_gamma   90.00
#
_symmetry.space_group_name_H-M   'P 1'
#
loop_
_entity.id
_entity.type
_entity.pdbx_description
1 polymer ?
#
loop_
_entity_poly.entity_id
_entity_poly.type
_entity_poly.pdbx_seq_one_letter_code
_entity_poly.pdbx_strand_id
1 'polypeptide(L)'
;MGFGVLGVFLGLLLEVSTHGPLTVPRTSWRHQDLDLMEFSEPGIFNYSTLLLSEKSDALYVGAREAIFQLSKKNVTVRNNKVQWKVAETPVSMCALKGKSKEKDCLNYIRVLQAVNDERLYVCGTHAFQPLCDYLNLTDFSLTGRPEDGRGKCSFDPSQSFTTVMVDGELYSGTSYNFLGSEPIISRYSPSHSLLRTEYSTSWLNEPSFVYADVIKEGRNAASGEDDKIYFFFTEVSVEYEFFGKLLIPRVARVCKGDLGGQRTLQKKWTSFLKAKLVCSMPELNFVFNVVHDIFILKESDSRDTVIYGVFTSQWGNVGLSAVCAYKMTDVEDAFSKGKYMQKATVEHAHTKWVRYNGIIPTQRPGACINNQMRHQNINSSLNLPDKTLQFVKDHPLLEDPVLPIGNRPRLITRDVNYTQIAVERVRALDGNVYDVVFTATDKGILHKSVVFEDNVHLVEEVQLLKTSESIKTLLLSSETRSLYAGSDSGVVQSPTAFCSRYLSCEDCVLARDPYCAWSHRNATCVNTLDVPRPQHGTLIQSMNGDADKCPRVPGLPVKDYQQVTVKPGSSVELPCLVQSNLAQVMWKSNGLILTEASGFHLIGDSSLLIYSVASVDQGNYECWSVEWAPAAKKNFSRLLAGYAVSLELPTRAPDQVGQVTTILGREDAASTHAAEASSSVGTSSSLSTSGSSSPYALPSSSSSSSSSTTTSSSAKLHSVEAREAEVRLLPPLLKDQAWGVHAQETFLLFCLALGEWCL
;
A
#
# COMPACT_ATOMS: atom_id res chain seq x y z
N MET A 1 30.35 -18.33 -21.17
CA MET A 1 30.24 -17.26 -20.14
C MET A 1 28.79 -16.92 -19.78
N GLY A 2 27.91 -16.52 -20.71
CA GLY A 2 26.55 -16.05 -20.38
C GLY A 2 25.74 -16.92 -19.39
N PHE A 3 25.70 -18.25 -19.60
CA PHE A 3 25.00 -19.19 -18.70
C PHE A 3 25.50 -19.15 -17.25
N GLY A 4 26.81 -18.97 -17.01
CA GLY A 4 27.36 -18.92 -15.65
C GLY A 4 26.91 -17.67 -14.89
N VAL A 5 26.84 -16.52 -15.58
CA VAL A 5 26.33 -15.27 -14.97
C VAL A 5 24.84 -15.39 -14.68
N LEU A 6 24.05 -15.96 -15.60
CA LEU A 6 22.62 -16.18 -15.38
C LEU A 6 22.37 -17.15 -14.21
N GLY A 7 23.18 -18.20 -14.07
CA GLY A 7 23.13 -19.12 -12.94
C GLY A 7 23.44 -18.46 -11.60
N VAL A 8 24.46 -17.59 -11.53
CA VAL A 8 24.77 -16.81 -10.31
C VAL A 8 23.64 -15.84 -9.97
N PHE A 9 23.06 -15.15 -10.96
CA PHE A 9 21.89 -14.29 -10.71
C PHE A 9 20.67 -15.07 -10.23
N LEU A 10 20.38 -16.25 -10.80
CA LEU A 10 19.31 -17.12 -10.28
C LEU A 10 19.60 -17.63 -8.86
N GLY A 11 20.86 -18.00 -8.57
CA GLY A 11 21.28 -18.41 -7.23
C GLY A 11 21.02 -17.32 -6.18
N LEU A 12 21.51 -16.10 -6.43
CA LEU A 12 21.28 -14.95 -5.55
C LEU A 12 19.79 -14.60 -5.41
N LEU A 13 19.01 -14.67 -6.50
CA LEU A 13 17.56 -14.47 -6.44
C LEU A 13 16.87 -15.54 -5.59
N LEU A 14 17.28 -16.81 -5.70
CA LEU A 14 16.74 -17.91 -4.90
C LEU A 14 17.15 -17.84 -3.42
N GLU A 15 18.40 -17.48 -3.12
CA GLU A 15 18.86 -17.23 -1.74
C GLU A 15 18.06 -16.09 -1.09
N VAL A 16 17.90 -14.95 -1.76
CA VAL A 16 17.08 -13.83 -1.24
C VAL A 16 15.60 -14.22 -1.13
N SER A 17 15.08 -15.06 -2.03
CA SER A 17 13.69 -15.56 -1.96
C SER A 17 13.44 -16.48 -0.75
N THR A 18 14.42 -17.32 -0.40
CA THR A 18 14.29 -18.41 0.57
C THR A 18 14.81 -18.07 1.96
N HIS A 19 15.83 -17.22 2.05
CA HIS A 19 16.53 -16.84 3.29
C HIS A 19 16.48 -15.33 3.58
N GLY A 20 15.84 -14.52 2.71
CA GLY A 20 15.61 -13.10 2.96
C GLY A 20 14.70 -12.86 4.17
N PRO A 21 14.87 -11.74 4.90
CA PRO A 21 14.14 -11.48 6.14
C PRO A 21 12.63 -11.29 5.87
N LEU A 22 11.81 -12.18 6.43
CA LEU A 22 10.35 -12.10 6.34
C LEU A 22 9.80 -11.22 7.47
N THR A 23 9.49 -9.96 7.18
CA THR A 23 8.75 -9.11 8.12
C THR A 23 7.25 -9.36 8.00
N VAL A 24 6.72 -10.21 8.88
CA VAL A 24 5.27 -10.47 9.00
C VAL A 24 4.63 -9.35 9.83
N PRO A 25 3.49 -8.75 9.42
CA PRO A 25 2.77 -7.76 10.23
C PRO A 25 2.24 -8.41 11.50
N ARG A 26 2.35 -7.76 12.67
CA ARG A 26 1.83 -8.34 13.92
C ARG A 26 0.32 -8.54 13.87
N THR A 27 -0.45 -7.56 13.40
CA THR A 27 -1.93 -7.67 13.29
C THR A 27 -2.43 -7.27 11.90
N SER A 28 -3.39 -8.01 11.35
CA SER A 28 -3.95 -7.77 10.01
C SER A 28 -5.41 -7.33 10.06
N TRP A 29 -5.70 -6.13 9.55
CA TRP A 29 -7.05 -5.56 9.59
C TRP A 29 -7.74 -5.60 8.22
N ARG A 30 -8.88 -6.28 8.14
CA ARG A 30 -9.72 -6.29 6.93
C ARG A 30 -10.54 -5.01 6.86
N HIS A 31 -10.73 -4.48 5.66
CA HIS A 31 -11.48 -3.25 5.41
C HIS A 31 -12.85 -3.20 6.13
N GLN A 32 -13.60 -4.31 6.09
CA GLN A 32 -14.96 -4.41 6.66
C GLN A 32 -15.00 -4.35 8.19
N ASP A 33 -13.89 -4.63 8.88
CA ASP A 33 -13.84 -4.59 10.34
C ASP A 33 -13.58 -3.17 10.86
N LEU A 34 -13.13 -2.25 10.01
CA LEU A 34 -12.68 -0.90 10.38
C LEU A 34 -13.71 0.19 10.03
N ASP A 35 -13.64 1.31 10.75
CA ASP A 35 -14.37 2.53 10.43
C ASP A 35 -13.44 3.44 9.62
N LEU A 36 -13.50 3.32 8.29
CA LEU A 36 -12.71 4.09 7.32
C LEU A 36 -13.62 5.08 6.61
N MET A 37 -13.18 6.33 6.44
CA MET A 37 -13.95 7.35 5.74
C MET A 37 -13.57 7.35 4.25
N GLU A 38 -14.55 7.26 3.36
CA GLU A 38 -14.31 7.06 1.92
C GLU A 38 -15.03 8.09 1.05
N PHE A 39 -14.38 8.52 -0.02
CA PHE A 39 -14.97 9.39 -1.03
C PHE A 39 -14.80 8.81 -2.45
N SER A 40 -15.91 8.75 -3.19
CA SER A 40 -15.92 8.54 -4.64
C SER A 40 -17.13 9.26 -5.26
N GLU A 41 -16.97 9.75 -6.49
CA GLU A 41 -18.02 10.43 -7.24
C GLU A 41 -18.37 9.61 -8.50
N PRO A 42 -19.64 9.20 -8.70
CA PRO A 42 -20.02 8.36 -9.83
C PRO A 42 -19.57 8.88 -11.21
N GLY A 43 -18.87 8.03 -11.96
CA GLY A 43 -18.31 8.35 -13.29
C GLY A 43 -16.94 9.05 -13.27
N ILE A 44 -16.45 9.45 -12.09
CA ILE A 44 -15.12 10.03 -11.88
C ILE A 44 -14.21 8.96 -11.26
N PHE A 45 -12.96 8.93 -11.71
CA PHE A 45 -11.96 7.92 -11.38
C PHE A 45 -10.58 8.57 -11.29
N ASN A 46 -9.56 7.80 -10.92
CA ASN A 46 -8.14 8.18 -10.98
C ASN A 46 -7.80 9.37 -10.06
N TYR A 47 -8.19 9.27 -8.79
CA TYR A 47 -7.98 10.23 -7.70
C TYR A 47 -6.51 10.26 -7.27
N SER A 48 -5.66 10.72 -8.20
CA SER A 48 -4.23 10.45 -8.26
C SER A 48 -3.36 11.66 -7.89
N THR A 49 -3.97 12.83 -7.67
CA THR A 49 -3.30 14.01 -7.13
C THR A 49 -4.02 14.47 -5.87
N LEU A 50 -3.32 14.55 -4.74
CA LEU A 50 -3.85 15.07 -3.49
C LEU A 50 -3.04 16.30 -3.05
N LEU A 51 -3.70 17.29 -2.44
CA LEU A 51 -3.06 18.44 -1.80
C LEU A 51 -3.79 18.77 -0.49
N LEU A 52 -3.09 18.66 0.64
CA LEU A 52 -3.59 19.12 1.94
C LEU A 52 -3.43 20.64 2.08
N SER A 53 -4.43 21.30 2.66
CA SER A 53 -4.29 22.71 3.07
C SER A 53 -3.58 22.83 4.42
N GLU A 54 -2.67 23.80 4.53
CA GLU A 54 -2.00 24.20 5.77
C GLU A 54 -2.88 25.07 6.69
N LYS A 55 -3.90 25.75 6.13
CA LYS A 55 -4.66 26.83 6.81
C LYS A 55 -6.17 26.60 6.89
N SER A 56 -6.72 25.72 6.07
CA SER A 56 -8.16 25.45 5.98
C SER A 56 -8.48 23.96 6.14
N ASP A 57 -9.72 23.65 6.54
CA ASP A 57 -10.24 22.29 6.63
C ASP A 57 -10.54 21.74 5.22
N ALA A 58 -9.49 21.59 4.41
CA ALA A 58 -9.56 21.23 3.01
C ALA A 58 -8.51 20.18 2.63
N LEU A 59 -8.98 19.11 2.01
CA LEU A 59 -8.19 18.23 1.14
C LEU A 59 -8.64 18.51 -0.30
N TYR A 60 -7.73 18.99 -1.13
CA TYR A 60 -7.99 19.17 -2.56
C TYR A 60 -7.60 17.89 -3.32
N VAL A 61 -8.46 17.46 -4.23
CA VAL A 61 -8.32 16.18 -4.95
C VAL A 61 -8.41 16.40 -6.46
N GLY A 62 -7.33 16.12 -7.16
CA GLY A 62 -7.27 16.05 -8.62
C GLY A 62 -7.58 14.64 -9.10
N ALA A 63 -8.64 14.51 -9.91
CA ALA A 63 -9.11 13.26 -10.49
C ALA A 63 -9.22 13.36 -12.02
N ARG A 64 -9.80 12.35 -12.67
CA ARG A 64 -10.11 12.42 -14.11
C ARG A 64 -11.32 13.33 -14.36
N GLU A 65 -11.11 14.38 -15.15
CA GLU A 65 -12.05 15.45 -15.53
C GLU A 65 -12.63 16.30 -14.36
N ALA A 66 -12.14 16.15 -13.13
CA ALA A 66 -12.70 16.85 -11.97
C ALA A 66 -11.63 17.22 -10.93
N ILE A 67 -11.90 18.31 -10.23
CA ILE A 67 -11.17 18.73 -9.03
C ILE A 67 -12.20 18.86 -7.91
N PHE A 68 -11.89 18.37 -6.71
CA PHE A 68 -12.76 18.42 -5.54
C PHE A 68 -12.08 19.16 -4.39
N GLN A 69 -12.91 19.71 -3.50
CA GLN A 69 -12.52 20.09 -2.15
C GLN A 69 -13.34 19.24 -1.17
N LEU A 70 -12.66 18.38 -0.42
CA LEU A 70 -13.24 17.58 0.66
C LEU A 70 -12.88 18.23 2.00
N SER A 71 -13.61 17.94 3.08
CA SER A 71 -13.12 18.26 4.43
C SER A 71 -11.86 17.44 4.72
N LYS A 72 -10.87 18.08 5.35
CA LYS A 72 -9.65 17.45 5.87
C LYS A 72 -9.98 16.54 7.06
N LYS A 73 -11.00 16.89 7.86
CA LYS A 73 -11.44 16.07 9.00
C LYS A 73 -12.26 14.85 8.61
N ASN A 74 -13.07 14.93 7.56
CA ASN A 74 -13.91 13.82 7.09
C ASN A 74 -14.08 13.88 5.55
N VAL A 75 -13.36 13.03 4.82
CA VAL A 75 -13.37 13.03 3.34
C VAL A 75 -14.73 12.74 2.71
N THR A 76 -15.68 12.12 3.43
CA THR A 76 -17.05 11.91 2.90
C THR A 76 -17.78 13.23 2.60
N VAL A 77 -17.34 14.33 3.24
CA VAL A 77 -17.92 15.67 3.09
C VAL A 77 -17.26 16.42 1.93
N ARG A 78 -17.87 16.32 0.74
CA ARG A 78 -17.47 17.05 -0.48
C ARG A 78 -18.01 18.49 -0.48
N ASN A 79 -17.21 19.42 0.03
CA ASN A 79 -17.52 20.85 0.09
C ASN A 79 -17.75 21.47 -1.30
N ASN A 80 -16.80 21.32 -2.23
CA ASN A 80 -16.88 21.89 -3.58
C ASN A 80 -16.40 20.91 -4.67
N LYS A 81 -16.79 21.17 -5.92
CA LYS A 81 -16.44 20.39 -7.11
C LYS A 81 -16.43 21.29 -8.34
N VAL A 82 -15.38 21.21 -9.16
CA VAL A 82 -15.33 21.79 -10.51
C VAL A 82 -15.01 20.68 -11.52
N GLN A 83 -15.65 20.72 -12.69
CA GLN A 83 -15.37 19.80 -13.79
C GLN A 83 -14.58 20.51 -14.89
N TRP A 84 -13.49 19.87 -15.33
CA TRP A 84 -12.62 20.38 -16.38
C TRP A 84 -12.47 19.33 -17.48
N LYS A 85 -13.59 19.10 -18.18
CA LYS A 85 -13.71 18.12 -19.26
C LYS A 85 -12.93 18.51 -20.51
N VAL A 86 -12.66 17.54 -21.37
CA VAL A 86 -12.16 17.79 -22.74
C VAL A 86 -13.34 17.98 -23.69
N ALA A 87 -13.25 18.93 -24.63
CA ALA A 87 -14.23 19.08 -25.70
C ALA A 87 -14.07 18.00 -26.78
N GLU A 88 -15.17 17.60 -27.42
CA GLU A 88 -15.23 16.52 -28.43
C GLU A 88 -14.21 16.66 -29.58
N THR A 89 -13.84 17.89 -29.97
CA THR A 89 -12.86 18.12 -31.03
C THR A 89 -11.44 17.71 -30.62
N PRO A 90 -10.82 18.23 -29.54
CA PRO A 90 -9.57 17.67 -28.99
C PRO A 90 -9.62 16.17 -28.70
N VAL A 91 -10.72 15.64 -28.14
CA VAL A 91 -10.88 14.19 -27.91
C VAL A 91 -10.76 13.40 -29.22
N SER A 92 -11.46 13.84 -30.27
CA SER A 92 -11.41 13.19 -31.59
C SER A 92 -10.05 13.34 -32.27
N MET A 93 -9.39 14.51 -32.13
CA MET A 93 -8.03 14.75 -32.61
C MET A 93 -6.96 13.95 -31.86
N CYS A 94 -7.23 13.54 -30.62
CA CYS A 94 -6.42 12.60 -29.85
C CYS A 94 -6.67 11.15 -30.32
N ALA A 95 -7.92 10.76 -30.53
CA ALA A 95 -8.27 9.42 -31.05
C ALA A 95 -7.67 9.15 -32.44
N LEU A 96 -7.65 10.16 -33.32
CA LEU A 96 -6.98 10.11 -34.63
C LEU A 96 -5.45 9.90 -34.55
N LYS A 97 -4.83 10.02 -33.37
CA LYS A 97 -3.41 9.67 -33.11
C LYS A 97 -3.22 8.26 -32.54
N GLY A 98 -4.26 7.42 -32.54
CA GLY A 98 -4.20 6.04 -32.07
C GLY A 98 -4.27 5.86 -30.55
N LYS A 99 -4.90 6.81 -29.84
CA LYS A 99 -5.15 6.77 -28.39
C LYS A 99 -6.64 6.45 -28.11
N SER A 100 -6.95 5.78 -27.00
CA SER A 100 -8.34 5.42 -26.64
C SER A 100 -9.15 6.68 -26.30
N LYS A 101 -10.35 6.80 -26.89
CA LYS A 101 -11.30 7.88 -26.60
C LYS A 101 -11.87 7.79 -25.17
N GLU A 102 -11.97 6.58 -24.64
CA GLU A 102 -12.64 6.20 -23.39
C GLU A 102 -11.71 6.25 -22.17
N LYS A 103 -10.39 6.11 -22.41
CA LYS A 103 -9.35 6.08 -21.38
C LYS A 103 -8.35 7.22 -21.53
N ASP A 104 -7.68 7.30 -22.68
CA ASP A 104 -6.46 8.10 -22.84
C ASP A 104 -6.79 9.57 -23.15
N CYS A 105 -7.75 9.80 -24.04
CA CYS A 105 -8.11 11.12 -24.56
C CYS A 105 -9.02 11.94 -23.63
N LEU A 106 -8.75 11.90 -22.33
CA LEU A 106 -9.47 12.62 -21.28
C LEU A 106 -8.52 13.58 -20.54
N ASN A 107 -9.07 14.43 -19.68
CA ASN A 107 -8.26 15.35 -18.86
C ASN A 107 -7.95 14.71 -17.51
N TYR A 108 -6.74 14.21 -17.30
CA TYR A 108 -6.30 13.77 -15.98
C TYR A 108 -5.60 14.93 -15.30
N ILE A 109 -6.11 15.37 -14.15
CA ILE A 109 -5.41 16.36 -13.33
C ILE A 109 -4.11 15.72 -12.81
N ARG A 110 -3.03 16.50 -12.82
CA ARG A 110 -1.66 16.07 -12.48
C ARG A 110 -0.97 17.07 -11.56
N VAL A 111 -1.07 18.35 -11.88
CA VAL A 111 -0.52 19.42 -11.05
C VAL A 111 -1.67 20.01 -10.26
N LEU A 112 -1.50 20.10 -8.94
CA LEU A 112 -2.43 20.74 -8.01
C LEU A 112 -1.57 21.35 -6.89
N GLN A 113 -1.25 22.64 -7.01
CA GLN A 113 -0.22 23.30 -6.21
C GLN A 113 -0.76 24.62 -5.64
N ALA A 114 -0.48 24.91 -4.37
CA ALA A 114 -0.87 26.19 -3.77
C ALA A 114 0.04 27.33 -4.25
N VAL A 115 -0.53 28.37 -4.87
CA VAL A 115 0.20 29.60 -5.25
C VAL A 115 0.19 30.59 -4.09
N ASN A 116 -0.95 30.66 -3.39
CA ASN A 116 -1.21 31.46 -2.20
C ASN A 116 -2.52 30.94 -1.56
N ASP A 117 -2.96 31.59 -0.48
CA ASP A 117 -4.15 31.21 0.29
C ASP A 117 -5.48 31.33 -0.50
N GLU A 118 -5.48 32.01 -1.64
CA GLU A 118 -6.67 32.27 -2.46
C GLU A 118 -6.75 31.36 -3.70
N ARG A 119 -5.62 30.86 -4.21
CA ARG A 119 -5.54 30.23 -5.55
C ARG A 119 -4.58 29.05 -5.62
N LEU A 120 -5.04 28.00 -6.29
CA LEU A 120 -4.21 26.87 -6.72
C LEU A 120 -3.83 27.02 -8.19
N TYR A 121 -2.63 26.57 -8.56
CA TYR A 121 -2.24 26.33 -9.95
C TYR A 121 -2.54 24.88 -10.28
N VAL A 122 -3.31 24.65 -11.35
CA VAL A 122 -3.80 23.33 -11.71
C VAL A 122 -3.48 23.02 -13.16
N CYS A 123 -2.95 21.83 -13.44
CA CYS A 123 -2.71 21.35 -14.80
C CYS A 123 -3.22 19.92 -14.99
N GLY A 124 -3.62 19.60 -16.22
CA GLY A 124 -3.98 18.25 -16.61
C GLY A 124 -3.62 17.90 -18.06
N THR A 125 -3.64 16.60 -18.36
CA THR A 125 -3.20 16.02 -19.65
C THR A 125 -4.04 16.48 -20.85
N HIS A 126 -5.30 16.90 -20.61
CA HIS A 126 -6.28 17.40 -21.57
C HIS A 126 -6.20 16.75 -22.96
N ALA A 127 -6.39 15.43 -23.02
CA ALA A 127 -6.30 14.63 -24.25
C ALA A 127 -4.99 14.81 -25.05
N PHE A 128 -3.85 14.70 -24.36
CA PHE A 128 -2.50 14.85 -24.92
C PHE A 128 -2.25 16.25 -25.51
N GLN A 129 -2.86 17.27 -24.91
CA GLN A 129 -2.61 18.68 -25.16
C GLN A 129 -2.56 19.41 -23.80
N PRO A 130 -1.51 19.21 -22.98
CA PRO A 130 -1.54 19.61 -21.57
C PRO A 130 -1.83 21.10 -21.39
N LEU A 131 -2.77 21.41 -20.49
CA LEU A 131 -3.17 22.78 -20.16
C LEU A 131 -3.00 23.03 -18.66
N CYS A 132 -2.74 24.29 -18.30
CA CYS A 132 -2.76 24.77 -16.93
C CYS A 132 -3.72 25.96 -16.78
N ASP A 133 -4.41 26.10 -15.65
CA ASP A 133 -5.23 27.26 -15.29
C ASP A 133 -5.11 27.48 -13.77
N TYR A 134 -5.57 28.64 -13.27
CA TYR A 134 -5.69 28.90 -11.84
C TYR A 134 -7.10 28.53 -11.37
N LEU A 135 -7.18 27.82 -10.24
CA LEU A 135 -8.42 27.55 -9.51
C LEU A 135 -8.52 28.55 -8.36
N ASN A 136 -9.54 29.40 -8.39
CA ASN A 136 -9.85 30.31 -7.29
C ASN A 136 -10.58 29.56 -6.17
N LEU A 137 -10.16 29.77 -4.91
CA LEU A 137 -10.69 29.04 -3.76
C LEU A 137 -11.93 29.70 -3.13
N THR A 138 -12.23 30.95 -3.47
CA THR A 138 -13.40 31.66 -2.90
C THR A 138 -14.73 31.22 -3.49
N ASP A 139 -14.74 30.87 -4.78
CA ASP A 139 -15.91 30.44 -5.56
C ASP A 139 -15.71 29.05 -6.20
N PHE A 140 -14.54 28.44 -5.99
CA PHE A 140 -14.12 27.16 -6.55
C PHE A 140 -14.19 27.07 -8.08
N SER A 141 -13.92 28.17 -8.78
CA SER A 141 -13.95 28.25 -10.25
C SER A 141 -12.55 28.35 -10.89
N LEU A 142 -12.42 27.81 -12.09
CA LEU A 142 -11.23 27.99 -12.94
C LEU A 142 -11.32 29.35 -13.66
N THR A 143 -10.21 30.07 -13.82
CA THR A 143 -10.25 31.43 -14.41
C THR A 143 -10.64 31.46 -15.90
N GLY A 144 -10.62 30.31 -16.59
CA GLY A 144 -11.00 30.19 -18.00
C GLY A 144 -9.94 30.77 -18.93
N ARG A 145 -8.69 30.86 -18.48
CA ARG A 145 -7.56 31.43 -19.22
C ARG A 145 -6.41 30.43 -19.31
N PRO A 146 -6.61 29.27 -19.97
CA PRO A 146 -5.64 28.19 -19.94
C PRO A 146 -4.32 28.57 -20.64
N GLU A 147 -3.22 28.26 -19.98
CA GLU A 147 -1.84 28.33 -20.46
C GLU A 147 -1.39 27.00 -21.10
N ASP A 148 -0.37 27.02 -21.97
CA ASP A 148 0.32 25.79 -22.41
C ASP A 148 0.94 25.09 -21.18
N GLY A 149 0.57 23.83 -20.97
CA GLY A 149 1.03 22.96 -19.90
C GLY A 149 2.28 22.14 -20.24
N ARG A 150 2.80 22.24 -21.47
CA ARG A 150 3.99 21.50 -21.94
C ARG A 150 5.21 21.72 -21.05
N GLY A 151 5.74 20.62 -20.50
CA GLY A 151 6.86 20.65 -19.55
C GLY A 151 6.46 21.04 -18.12
N LYS A 152 5.23 21.51 -17.88
CA LYS A 152 4.63 21.68 -16.55
C LYS A 152 3.87 20.41 -16.13
N CYS A 153 3.22 19.76 -17.10
CA CYS A 153 2.37 18.58 -16.96
C CYS A 153 2.73 17.52 -18.04
N SER A 154 2.48 16.23 -17.76
CA SER A 154 2.67 15.16 -18.74
C SER A 154 1.61 15.18 -19.85
N PHE A 155 1.92 14.57 -20.99
CA PHE A 155 0.99 14.38 -22.12
C PHE A 155 0.13 13.13 -21.93
N ASP A 156 0.76 12.02 -21.55
CA ASP A 156 0.13 10.73 -21.34
C ASP A 156 -0.25 10.54 -19.86
N PRO A 157 -1.44 10.01 -19.54
CA PRO A 157 -1.81 9.71 -18.15
C PRO A 157 -1.00 8.56 -17.51
N SER A 158 -0.22 7.79 -18.28
CA SER A 158 0.75 6.81 -17.77
C SER A 158 2.16 7.36 -17.58
N GLN A 159 2.48 8.55 -18.10
CA GLN A 159 3.81 9.15 -17.94
C GLN A 159 4.04 9.62 -16.50
N SER A 160 5.22 9.27 -15.97
CA SER A 160 5.77 9.80 -14.74
C SER A 160 5.90 11.32 -14.78
N PHE A 161 5.61 11.99 -13.67
CA PHE A 161 5.75 13.44 -13.53
C PHE A 161 6.00 13.77 -12.06
N THR A 162 6.59 14.92 -11.78
CA THR A 162 6.66 15.47 -10.43
C THR A 162 6.71 17.00 -10.47
N THR A 163 6.19 17.67 -9.44
CA THR A 163 6.17 19.14 -9.36
C THR A 163 6.26 19.66 -7.92
N VAL A 164 6.82 20.86 -7.75
CA VAL A 164 6.72 21.65 -6.52
C VAL A 164 6.58 23.13 -6.85
N MET A 165 5.71 23.84 -6.12
CA MET A 165 5.59 25.30 -6.20
C MET A 165 6.45 25.96 -5.12
N VAL A 166 7.28 26.93 -5.50
CA VAL A 166 8.16 27.65 -4.57
C VAL A 166 8.09 29.14 -4.88
N ASP A 167 7.60 29.92 -3.92
CA ASP A 167 7.46 31.38 -3.98
C ASP A 167 6.75 31.90 -5.25
N GLY A 168 5.81 31.10 -5.79
CA GLY A 168 5.04 31.41 -7.01
C GLY A 168 5.67 30.94 -8.33
N GLU A 169 6.85 30.31 -8.30
CA GLU A 169 7.47 29.65 -9.45
C GLU A 169 7.25 28.12 -9.39
N LEU A 170 6.81 27.53 -10.51
CA LEU A 170 6.56 26.09 -10.60
C LEU A 170 7.80 25.36 -11.11
N TYR A 171 8.33 24.46 -10.29
CA TYR A 171 9.40 23.53 -10.65
C TYR A 171 8.78 22.19 -11.06
N SER A 172 9.23 21.63 -12.18
CA SER A 172 8.63 20.44 -12.80
C SER A 172 9.66 19.47 -13.36
N GLY A 173 9.39 18.17 -13.22
CA GLY A 173 10.09 17.07 -13.91
C GLY A 173 9.08 16.21 -14.67
N THR A 174 9.14 16.18 -16.01
CA THR A 174 8.15 15.46 -16.85
C THR A 174 8.66 15.27 -18.30
N SER A 175 7.80 14.82 -19.22
CA SER A 175 8.04 14.87 -20.67
C SER A 175 7.64 16.22 -21.27
N TYR A 176 8.49 16.77 -22.14
CA TYR A 176 8.22 17.96 -22.95
C TYR A 176 7.43 17.65 -24.24
N ASN A 177 7.29 16.37 -24.62
CA ASN A 177 6.62 15.97 -25.87
C ASN A 177 5.57 14.84 -25.71
N PHE A 178 4.76 14.67 -26.76
CA PHE A 178 3.68 13.69 -26.86
C PHE A 178 4.15 12.23 -26.70
N LEU A 179 5.38 11.90 -27.14
CA LEU A 179 5.90 10.54 -27.18
C LEU A 179 6.55 10.08 -25.86
N GLY A 180 6.89 11.01 -24.96
CA GLY A 180 7.66 10.70 -23.74
C GLY A 180 9.19 10.75 -23.93
N SER A 181 9.68 11.09 -25.13
CA SER A 181 11.10 10.97 -25.51
C SER A 181 11.96 12.22 -25.23
N GLU A 182 11.35 13.33 -24.79
CA GLU A 182 12.04 14.57 -24.42
C GLU A 182 11.88 14.85 -22.92
N PRO A 183 12.69 14.24 -22.04
CA PRO A 183 12.62 14.51 -20.61
C PRO A 183 13.13 15.91 -20.28
N ILE A 184 12.44 16.60 -19.37
CA ILE A 184 12.76 17.95 -18.93
C ILE A 184 12.66 18.07 -17.42
N ILE A 185 13.66 18.71 -16.80
CA ILE A 185 13.49 19.39 -15.50
C ILE A 185 13.53 20.89 -15.76
N SER A 186 12.51 21.63 -15.33
CA SER A 186 12.35 23.05 -15.63
C SER A 186 11.73 23.87 -14.50
N ARG A 187 11.88 25.20 -14.60
CA ARG A 187 11.17 26.19 -13.78
C ARG A 187 10.35 27.10 -14.68
N TYR A 188 9.03 27.06 -14.52
CA TYR A 188 8.12 28.06 -15.05
C TYR A 188 7.98 29.21 -14.04
N SER A 189 7.96 30.43 -14.54
CA SER A 189 7.88 31.66 -13.76
C SER A 189 7.06 32.71 -14.54
N PRO A 190 6.18 33.47 -13.88
CA PRO A 190 5.50 34.60 -14.53
C PRO A 190 6.44 35.78 -14.84
N SER A 191 7.55 35.92 -14.11
CA SER A 191 8.49 37.05 -14.23
C SER A 191 9.81 36.69 -14.94
N HIS A 192 10.25 35.43 -14.88
CA HIS A 192 11.51 34.98 -15.45
C HIS A 192 11.33 34.04 -16.64
N SER A 193 12.26 34.07 -17.59
CA SER A 193 12.23 33.12 -18.72
C SER A 193 12.48 31.69 -18.25
N LEU A 194 11.69 30.74 -18.78
CA LEU A 194 11.83 29.29 -18.57
C LEU A 194 13.30 28.83 -18.50
N LEU A 195 13.73 28.38 -17.31
CA LEU A 195 14.96 27.62 -17.16
C LEU A 195 14.67 26.13 -17.33
N ARG A 196 15.59 25.40 -17.96
CA ARG A 196 15.44 23.95 -18.20
C ARG A 196 16.76 23.20 -18.32
N THR A 197 16.70 21.87 -18.28
CA THR A 197 17.84 21.00 -18.58
C THR A 197 18.33 21.10 -20.03
N GLU A 198 19.56 20.67 -20.28
CA GLU A 198 20.01 20.38 -21.64
C GLU A 198 19.39 19.07 -22.15
N TYR A 199 19.05 19.04 -23.45
CA TYR A 199 18.54 17.84 -24.09
C TYR A 199 19.71 16.92 -24.44
N SER A 200 20.13 16.13 -23.46
CA SER A 200 21.26 15.21 -23.56
C SER A 200 21.10 14.07 -22.55
N THR A 201 21.39 12.84 -22.99
CA THR A 201 21.43 11.63 -22.12
C THR A 201 22.39 11.77 -20.94
N SER A 202 23.35 12.70 -21.02
CA SER A 202 24.25 13.03 -19.91
C SER A 202 23.51 13.69 -18.74
N TRP A 203 22.51 14.51 -19.05
CA TRP A 203 21.68 15.22 -18.09
C TRP A 203 20.51 14.35 -17.61
N LEU A 204 19.74 13.78 -18.53
CA LEU A 204 18.58 12.92 -18.26
C LEU A 204 18.50 11.81 -19.32
N ASN A 205 18.48 10.54 -18.91
CA ASN A 205 18.49 9.39 -19.83
C ASN A 205 17.27 8.49 -19.61
N GLU A 206 16.15 8.76 -20.32
CA GLU A 206 14.87 8.07 -20.11
C GLU A 206 14.41 8.02 -18.62
N PRO A 207 14.32 9.17 -17.91
CA PRO A 207 13.93 9.20 -16.50
C PRO A 207 12.44 8.94 -16.29
N SER A 208 12.12 8.14 -15.29
CA SER A 208 10.82 8.08 -14.60
C SER A 208 10.87 8.97 -13.37
N PHE A 209 10.14 10.09 -13.39
CA PHE A 209 10.10 11.08 -12.31
C PHE A 209 9.21 10.64 -11.15
N VAL A 210 9.68 10.85 -9.92
CA VAL A 210 9.01 10.42 -8.69
C VAL A 210 8.63 11.63 -7.83
N TYR A 211 9.62 12.31 -7.26
CA TYR A 211 9.38 13.35 -6.25
C TYR A 211 10.22 14.60 -6.51
N ALA A 212 9.71 15.77 -6.10
CA ALA A 212 10.47 17.01 -6.08
C ALA A 212 9.98 17.92 -4.96
N ASP A 213 10.91 18.61 -4.29
CA ASP A 213 10.60 19.45 -3.13
C ASP A 213 11.73 20.46 -2.85
N VAL A 214 11.41 21.54 -2.13
CA VAL A 214 12.35 22.54 -1.65
C VAL A 214 12.89 22.18 -0.27
N ILE A 215 14.22 22.11 -0.17
CA ILE A 215 14.95 22.11 1.10
C ILE A 215 15.50 23.52 1.27
N LYS A 216 14.90 24.26 2.22
CA LYS A 216 15.25 25.66 2.49
C LYS A 216 16.55 25.75 3.26
N GLU A 217 17.36 26.76 2.95
CA GLU A 217 18.56 27.00 3.74
C GLU A 217 18.18 27.69 5.06
N GLY A 218 18.78 27.26 6.17
CA GLY A 218 18.42 27.74 7.51
C GLY A 218 18.59 29.27 7.63
N ARG A 219 17.63 29.97 8.24
CA ARG A 219 17.58 31.45 8.29
C ARG A 219 18.83 32.15 8.85
N ASN A 220 19.71 31.42 9.54
CA ASN A 220 20.96 31.91 10.13
C ASN A 220 22.22 31.29 9.46
N ALA A 221 22.11 30.71 8.26
CA ALA A 221 23.22 30.03 7.60
C ALA A 221 24.34 31.01 7.16
N ALA A 222 25.52 30.88 7.75
CA ALA A 222 26.67 31.76 7.49
C ALA A 222 27.18 31.73 6.03
N SER A 223 26.89 30.64 5.30
CA SER A 223 27.09 30.47 3.86
C SER A 223 26.36 31.52 3.03
N GLY A 224 25.13 31.88 3.42
CA GLY A 224 24.22 32.66 2.60
C GLY A 224 23.98 32.04 1.22
N GLU A 225 23.98 30.71 1.11
CA GLU A 225 23.52 30.05 -0.11
C GLU A 225 22.00 30.14 -0.21
N ASP A 226 21.50 29.78 -1.39
CA ASP A 226 20.07 29.79 -1.70
C ASP A 226 19.42 28.43 -1.38
N ASP A 227 18.09 28.44 -1.29
CA ASP A 227 17.27 27.24 -1.19
C ASP A 227 17.55 26.30 -2.37
N LYS A 228 17.49 25.00 -2.10
CA LYS A 228 17.86 23.96 -3.07
C LYS A 228 16.62 23.13 -3.40
N ILE A 229 16.31 23.01 -4.69
CA ILE A 229 15.18 22.21 -5.18
C ILE A 229 15.74 20.84 -5.55
N TYR A 230 15.25 19.81 -4.87
CA TYR A 230 15.65 18.43 -5.08
C TYR A 230 14.66 17.70 -5.97
N PHE A 231 15.18 16.81 -6.81
CA PHE A 231 14.42 15.96 -7.73
C PHE A 231 14.87 14.51 -7.59
N PHE A 232 13.91 13.60 -7.57
CA PHE A 232 14.13 12.16 -7.44
C PHE A 232 13.48 11.43 -8.60
N PHE A 233 14.24 10.54 -9.24
CA PHE A 233 13.81 9.82 -10.43
C PHE A 233 14.64 8.54 -10.63
N THR A 234 14.08 7.56 -11.33
CA THR A 234 14.83 6.41 -11.84
C THR A 234 15.18 6.66 -13.30
N GLU A 235 16.45 6.60 -13.72
CA GLU A 235 16.84 6.73 -15.14
C GLU A 235 17.63 5.52 -15.65
N VAL A 236 17.83 5.41 -16.96
CA VAL A 236 18.74 4.44 -17.56
C VAL A 236 20.20 4.87 -17.29
N SER A 237 20.96 3.99 -16.65
CA SER A 237 22.40 4.07 -16.43
C SER A 237 23.15 4.56 -17.67
N VAL A 238 24.11 5.46 -17.46
CA VAL A 238 25.12 5.81 -18.48
C VAL A 238 26.50 5.31 -18.09
N GLU A 239 26.72 5.03 -16.80
CA GLU A 239 28.02 4.73 -16.21
C GLU A 239 28.29 3.24 -15.95
N TYR A 240 27.27 2.38 -16.04
CA TYR A 240 27.41 0.92 -16.06
C TYR A 240 26.88 0.33 -17.36
N GLU A 241 27.67 -0.56 -17.97
CA GLU A 241 27.27 -1.43 -19.08
C GLU A 241 26.76 -2.78 -18.52
N PHE A 242 25.65 -3.29 -19.04
CA PHE A 242 25.06 -4.57 -18.65
C PHE A 242 24.38 -5.24 -19.86
N PHE A 243 23.91 -6.49 -19.73
CA PHE A 243 23.24 -7.24 -20.82
C PHE A 243 21.95 -6.61 -21.34
N GLY A 244 21.42 -5.60 -20.66
CA GLY A 244 20.30 -4.77 -21.07
C GLY A 244 20.34 -3.43 -20.33
N LYS A 245 19.28 -2.61 -20.47
CA LYS A 245 19.16 -1.35 -19.73
C LYS A 245 19.21 -1.62 -18.21
N LEU A 246 20.19 -1.02 -17.54
CA LEU A 246 20.24 -0.96 -16.08
C LEU A 246 19.59 0.36 -15.64
N LEU A 247 18.60 0.28 -14.76
CA LEU A 247 17.96 1.41 -14.13
C LEU A 247 18.74 1.84 -12.88
N ILE A 248 18.78 3.14 -12.60
CA ILE A 248 19.46 3.71 -11.43
C ILE A 248 18.59 4.79 -10.80
N PRO A 249 18.32 4.73 -9.48
CA PRO A 249 17.72 5.84 -8.74
C PRO A 249 18.72 7.00 -8.65
N ARG A 250 18.22 8.21 -8.87
CA ARG A 250 18.96 9.46 -8.76
C ARG A 250 18.33 10.36 -7.72
N VAL A 251 19.21 11.07 -7.01
CA VAL A 251 18.89 12.39 -6.47
C VAL A 251 19.59 13.42 -7.35
N ALA A 252 18.88 14.47 -7.72
CA ALA A 252 19.41 15.62 -8.44
C ALA A 252 19.00 16.91 -7.73
N ARG A 253 19.69 18.02 -8.01
CA ARG A 253 19.34 19.33 -7.45
C ARG A 253 19.57 20.49 -8.40
N VAL A 254 18.89 21.59 -8.13
CA VAL A 254 19.14 22.93 -8.69
C VAL A 254 19.02 23.97 -7.57
N CYS A 255 19.66 25.13 -7.75
CA CYS A 255 19.55 26.26 -6.84
C CYS A 255 18.37 27.15 -7.28
N LYS A 256 17.55 27.59 -6.32
CA LYS A 256 16.34 28.39 -6.55
C LYS A 256 16.60 29.65 -7.38
N GLY A 257 17.57 30.47 -7.02
CA GLY A 257 17.98 31.70 -7.70
C GLY A 257 18.90 31.53 -8.92
N ASP A 258 18.95 30.33 -9.52
CA ASP A 258 19.62 30.14 -10.81
C ASP A 258 18.87 30.91 -11.92
N LEU A 259 19.59 31.74 -12.66
CA LEU A 259 19.09 32.56 -13.78
C LEU A 259 19.63 32.08 -15.14
N GLY A 260 20.38 30.98 -15.15
CA GLY A 260 21.15 30.54 -16.30
C GLY A 260 22.48 31.28 -16.43
N GLY A 261 23.24 30.96 -17.48
CA GLY A 261 24.51 31.62 -17.81
C GLY A 261 24.38 32.65 -18.93
N GLN A 262 25.27 33.64 -18.94
CA GLN A 262 25.20 34.78 -19.87
C GLN A 262 25.55 34.42 -21.33
N ARG A 263 26.36 33.37 -21.56
CA ARG A 263 26.80 32.92 -22.89
C ARG A 263 26.64 31.40 -23.01
N THR A 264 27.42 30.65 -22.24
CA THR A 264 27.20 29.23 -22.00
C THR A 264 25.98 29.06 -21.10
N LEU A 265 25.15 28.03 -21.34
CA LEU A 265 23.93 27.72 -20.57
C LEU A 265 22.88 28.86 -20.49
N GLN A 266 22.71 29.63 -21.58
CA GLN A 266 21.59 30.57 -21.71
C GLN A 266 20.23 29.87 -21.59
N LYS A 267 19.41 30.30 -20.62
CA LYS A 267 18.11 29.68 -20.27
C LYS A 267 18.21 28.19 -19.90
N LYS A 268 19.35 27.78 -19.36
CA LYS A 268 19.64 26.43 -18.88
C LYS A 268 20.16 26.47 -17.45
N TRP A 269 19.92 25.44 -16.66
CA TRP A 269 20.47 25.36 -15.30
C TRP A 269 22.00 25.45 -15.30
N THR A 270 22.56 26.27 -14.42
CA THR A 270 23.99 26.32 -14.08
C THR A 270 24.31 25.51 -12.80
N SER A 271 23.26 25.20 -12.04
CA SER A 271 23.28 24.48 -10.76
C SER A 271 22.93 22.99 -10.86
N PHE A 272 22.52 22.49 -12.03
CA PHE A 272 22.06 21.11 -12.17
C PHE A 272 23.18 20.09 -11.99
N LEU A 273 23.05 19.24 -10.98
CA LEU A 273 23.86 18.04 -10.74
C LEU A 273 22.96 16.87 -10.35
N LYS A 274 23.42 15.64 -10.62
CA LYS A 274 22.79 14.39 -10.14
C LYS A 274 23.82 13.41 -9.56
N ALA A 275 23.42 12.65 -8.55
CA ALA A 275 24.18 11.58 -7.92
C ALA A 275 23.37 10.26 -7.93
N LYS A 276 24.08 9.12 -7.84
CA LYS A 276 23.47 7.80 -7.64
C LYS A 276 22.89 7.71 -6.22
N LEU A 277 21.63 7.32 -6.08
CA LEU A 277 20.98 7.03 -4.80
C LEU A 277 20.92 5.50 -4.63
N VAL A 278 21.52 4.96 -3.56
CA VAL A 278 21.77 3.52 -3.43
C VAL A 278 20.87 2.87 -2.37
N CYS A 279 20.07 1.89 -2.79
CA CYS A 279 19.39 0.97 -1.87
C CYS A 279 19.77 -0.48 -2.23
N SER A 280 20.38 -1.20 -1.30
CA SER A 280 21.02 -2.50 -1.56
C SER A 280 21.28 -3.29 -0.28
N MET A 281 21.36 -4.62 -0.37
CA MET A 281 21.89 -5.52 0.66
C MET A 281 23.30 -5.96 0.23
N PRO A 282 24.39 -5.35 0.76
CA PRO A 282 25.76 -5.69 0.37
C PRO A 282 26.11 -7.16 0.63
N GLU A 283 25.57 -7.74 1.68
CA GLU A 283 25.81 -9.12 2.14
C GLU A 283 25.31 -10.15 1.12
N LEU A 284 24.20 -9.84 0.44
CA LEU A 284 23.55 -10.69 -0.57
C LEU A 284 23.78 -10.19 -2.01
N ASN A 285 24.68 -9.21 -2.20
CA ASN A 285 24.96 -8.54 -3.48
C ASN A 285 23.70 -8.03 -4.23
N PHE A 286 22.60 -7.78 -3.51
CA PHE A 286 21.29 -7.49 -4.10
C PHE A 286 21.01 -5.99 -4.11
N VAL A 287 20.40 -5.48 -5.19
CA VAL A 287 20.11 -4.04 -5.36
C VAL A 287 18.64 -3.76 -5.68
N PHE A 288 18.10 -2.73 -5.02
CA PHE A 288 16.78 -2.17 -5.25
C PHE A 288 16.95 -0.89 -6.07
N ASN A 289 16.98 -1.05 -7.40
CA ASN A 289 17.45 -0.04 -8.35
C ASN A 289 16.33 0.69 -9.10
N VAL A 290 15.09 0.59 -8.63
CA VAL A 290 13.94 1.39 -9.08
C VAL A 290 13.34 2.06 -7.85
N VAL A 291 13.31 3.40 -7.80
CA VAL A 291 12.57 4.16 -6.78
C VAL A 291 11.14 4.42 -7.27
N HIS A 292 10.15 4.24 -6.37
CA HIS A 292 8.73 4.50 -6.64
C HIS A 292 8.22 5.74 -5.91
N ASP A 293 8.70 6.00 -4.70
CA ASP A 293 8.27 7.16 -3.90
C ASP A 293 9.35 7.63 -2.92
N ILE A 294 9.27 8.90 -2.50
CA ILE A 294 10.20 9.58 -1.59
C ILE A 294 9.41 10.45 -0.61
N PHE A 295 9.73 10.35 0.69
CA PHE A 295 9.22 11.23 1.72
C PHE A 295 10.36 11.96 2.43
N ILE A 296 10.29 13.30 2.51
CA ILE A 296 11.30 14.12 3.18
C ILE A 296 10.80 14.49 4.57
N LEU A 297 11.31 13.83 5.60
CA LEU A 297 11.05 14.13 7.01
C LEU A 297 11.87 15.38 7.39
N LYS A 298 11.32 16.55 7.09
CA LYS A 298 11.94 17.87 7.35
C LYS A 298 12.00 18.15 8.86
N GLU A 299 13.13 18.69 9.29
CA GLU A 299 13.40 19.05 10.67
C GLU A 299 13.70 20.53 10.86
N SER A 300 13.80 20.95 12.13
CA SER A 300 14.09 22.36 12.50
C SER A 300 15.47 22.83 12.04
N ASP A 301 16.45 21.92 11.97
CA ASP A 301 17.70 22.08 11.20
C ASP A 301 17.58 21.21 9.93
N SER A 302 17.95 21.77 8.77
CA SER A 302 17.97 21.02 7.52
C SER A 302 19.02 19.90 7.50
N ARG A 303 19.98 19.90 8.43
CA ARG A 303 20.96 18.82 8.64
C ARG A 303 20.36 17.56 9.25
N ASP A 304 19.38 17.72 10.13
CA ASP A 304 18.68 16.62 10.82
C ASP A 304 17.52 16.04 9.99
N THR A 305 17.28 16.62 8.81
CA THR A 305 16.29 16.15 7.83
C THR A 305 16.70 14.78 7.27
N VAL A 306 15.74 13.85 7.24
CA VAL A 306 15.93 12.48 6.74
C VAL A 306 15.06 12.26 5.51
N ILE A 307 15.65 11.78 4.43
CA ILE A 307 14.94 11.40 3.21
C ILE A 307 14.68 9.90 3.28
N TYR A 308 13.42 9.49 3.32
CA TYR A 308 12.98 8.11 3.19
C TYR A 308 12.57 7.83 1.74
N GLY A 309 12.77 6.60 1.26
CA GLY A 309 12.39 6.21 -0.09
C GLY A 309 12.01 4.73 -0.20
N VAL A 310 11.04 4.45 -1.07
CA VAL A 310 10.58 3.11 -1.43
C VAL A 310 11.25 2.67 -2.73
N PHE A 311 11.87 1.49 -2.70
CA PHE A 311 12.61 0.92 -3.81
C PHE A 311 12.19 -0.52 -4.09
N THR A 312 12.13 -0.92 -5.38
CA THR A 312 12.09 -2.33 -5.80
C THR A 312 13.30 -2.65 -6.67
N SER A 313 13.50 -3.92 -6.99
CA SER A 313 14.50 -4.35 -7.98
C SER A 313 13.91 -4.41 -9.39
N GLN A 314 14.68 -4.06 -10.42
CA GLN A 314 14.20 -4.11 -11.82
C GLN A 314 13.96 -5.54 -12.33
N TRP A 315 14.61 -6.54 -11.72
CA TRP A 315 14.48 -7.96 -12.07
C TRP A 315 13.29 -8.59 -11.32
N GLY A 316 12.14 -7.91 -11.38
CA GLY A 316 11.04 -7.94 -10.41
C GLY A 316 10.22 -9.22 -10.25
N ASN A 317 10.71 -10.38 -10.66
CA ASN A 317 9.99 -11.67 -10.56
C ASN A 317 9.90 -12.23 -9.12
N VAL A 318 10.33 -11.47 -8.10
CA VAL A 318 10.43 -11.91 -6.69
C VAL A 318 9.59 -11.05 -5.72
N GLY A 319 8.91 -10.00 -6.22
CA GLY A 319 8.01 -9.17 -5.37
C GLY A 319 8.70 -8.50 -4.17
N LEU A 320 9.99 -8.16 -4.30
CA LEU A 320 10.81 -7.58 -3.23
C LEU A 320 10.75 -6.05 -3.24
N SER A 321 10.34 -5.48 -2.10
CA SER A 321 10.41 -4.04 -1.83
C SER A 321 11.32 -3.75 -0.63
N ALA A 322 11.96 -2.58 -0.64
CA ALA A 322 12.76 -2.07 0.47
C ALA A 322 12.47 -0.58 0.74
N VAL A 323 12.64 -0.19 2.01
CA VAL A 323 12.67 1.21 2.43
C VAL A 323 14.10 1.55 2.82
N CYS A 324 14.71 2.52 2.13
CA CYS A 324 15.99 3.09 2.51
C CYS A 324 15.81 4.51 3.05
N ALA A 325 16.66 4.90 4.00
CA ALA A 325 16.67 6.23 4.62
C ALA A 325 18.05 6.86 4.48
N TYR A 326 18.12 8.16 4.20
CA TYR A 326 19.33 8.91 3.86
C TYR A 326 19.38 10.21 4.67
N LYS A 327 20.53 10.61 5.22
CA LYS A 327 20.67 11.92 5.88
C LYS A 327 20.87 13.01 4.84
N MET A 328 20.33 14.20 5.13
CA MET A 328 20.57 15.37 4.28
C MET A 328 22.05 15.78 4.23
N THR A 329 22.82 15.53 5.29
CA THR A 329 24.27 15.73 5.31
C THR A 329 25.01 14.95 4.23
N ASP A 330 24.58 13.71 3.99
CA ASP A 330 25.29 12.77 3.14
C ASP A 330 24.96 13.06 1.65
N VAL A 331 23.76 13.57 1.40
CA VAL A 331 23.33 14.17 0.13
C VAL A 331 24.12 15.45 -0.16
N GLU A 332 24.18 16.40 0.77
CA GLU A 332 24.97 17.63 0.63
C GLU A 332 26.45 17.35 0.41
N ASP A 333 27.03 16.36 1.08
CA ASP A 333 28.44 15.99 0.92
C ASP A 333 28.74 15.45 -0.49
N ALA A 334 27.87 14.61 -1.06
CA ALA A 334 28.02 14.18 -2.45
C ALA A 334 28.02 15.38 -3.41
N PHE A 335 27.08 16.33 -3.26
CA PHE A 335 27.00 17.51 -4.13
C PHE A 335 28.08 18.57 -3.90
N SER A 336 28.59 18.73 -2.67
CA SER A 336 29.53 19.80 -2.29
C SER A 336 31.00 19.37 -2.29
N LYS A 337 31.30 18.11 -1.99
CA LYS A 337 32.67 17.56 -1.89
C LYS A 337 32.97 16.54 -2.99
N GLY A 338 31.95 15.78 -3.41
CA GLY A 338 32.10 14.66 -4.34
C GLY A 338 32.73 15.00 -5.69
N LYS A 339 33.27 13.98 -6.36
CA LYS A 339 33.88 14.04 -7.69
C LYS A 339 32.83 13.92 -8.78
N TYR A 340 33.21 14.40 -9.96
CA TYR A 340 32.39 14.36 -11.16
C TYR A 340 32.77 13.16 -12.03
N MET A 341 31.84 12.66 -12.83
CA MET A 341 32.14 11.72 -13.91
C MET A 341 32.37 12.46 -15.22
N GLN A 342 33.28 11.94 -16.05
CA GLN A 342 33.59 12.42 -17.39
C GLN A 342 33.42 11.30 -18.43
N LYS A 343 33.00 11.67 -19.63
CA LYS A 343 33.05 10.80 -20.82
C LYS A 343 34.50 10.60 -21.29
N ALA A 344 34.99 9.37 -21.21
CA ALA A 344 36.19 8.94 -21.90
C ALA A 344 35.81 8.24 -23.21
N THR A 345 36.37 8.70 -24.33
CA THR A 345 36.32 7.96 -25.60
C THR A 345 37.35 6.84 -25.51
N VAL A 346 36.89 5.58 -25.46
CA VAL A 346 37.77 4.43 -25.64
C VAL A 346 37.97 4.23 -27.15
N GLU A 347 39.17 3.85 -27.57
CA GLU A 347 39.44 3.63 -28.99
C GLU A 347 38.51 2.57 -29.56
N HIS A 348 37.96 2.86 -30.74
CA HIS A 348 36.99 2.03 -31.46
C HIS A 348 35.59 1.95 -30.79
N ALA A 349 34.95 3.12 -30.73
CA ALA A 349 33.48 3.34 -30.81
C ALA A 349 32.62 3.28 -29.53
N HIS A 350 33.18 3.11 -28.33
CA HIS A 350 32.39 3.20 -27.08
C HIS A 350 32.81 4.37 -26.19
N THR A 351 31.83 5.20 -25.80
CA THR A 351 32.01 6.25 -24.78
C THR A 351 31.72 5.65 -23.42
N LYS A 352 32.72 5.60 -22.53
CA LYS A 352 32.55 5.15 -21.15
C LYS A 352 32.59 6.33 -20.20
N TRP A 353 31.93 6.21 -19.05
CA TRP A 353 32.01 7.22 -18.00
C TRP A 353 33.02 6.80 -16.94
N VAL A 354 33.90 7.72 -16.57
CA VAL A 354 35.00 7.49 -15.61
C VAL A 354 35.11 8.66 -14.63
N ARG A 355 35.74 8.42 -13.48
CA ARG A 355 36.07 9.45 -12.49
C ARG A 355 36.90 10.58 -13.09
N TYR A 356 36.44 11.82 -12.96
CA TYR A 356 37.22 13.01 -13.32
C TYR A 356 38.29 13.33 -12.26
N ASN A 357 39.55 13.03 -12.59
CA ASN A 357 40.71 13.31 -11.74
C ASN A 357 41.46 14.61 -12.13
N GLY A 358 40.90 15.44 -13.02
CA GLY A 358 41.51 16.70 -13.45
C GLY A 358 41.24 17.89 -12.51
N ILE A 359 41.67 19.07 -12.93
CA ILE A 359 41.54 20.31 -12.15
C ILE A 359 40.12 20.89 -12.30
N ILE A 360 39.31 20.73 -11.25
CA ILE A 360 37.98 21.35 -11.12
C ILE A 360 38.12 22.89 -11.11
N PRO A 361 37.24 23.65 -11.80
CA PRO A 361 37.23 25.12 -11.76
C PRO A 361 37.09 25.71 -10.34
N THR A 362 37.69 26.88 -10.11
CA THR A 362 37.77 27.55 -8.80
C THR A 362 36.40 27.78 -8.14
N GLN A 363 35.40 28.19 -8.94
CA GLN A 363 34.01 28.16 -8.51
C GLN A 363 33.48 26.76 -8.79
N ARG A 364 33.10 26.01 -7.74
CA ARG A 364 32.65 24.60 -7.86
C ARG A 364 31.46 24.52 -8.85
N PRO A 365 31.60 23.82 -9.98
CA PRO A 365 30.52 23.69 -10.96
C PRO A 365 29.29 23.03 -10.34
N GLY A 366 28.12 23.66 -10.49
CA GLY A 366 26.87 23.21 -9.86
C GLY A 366 26.62 23.69 -8.42
N ALA A 367 27.47 24.56 -7.85
CA ALA A 367 27.23 25.17 -6.53
C ALA A 367 26.29 26.39 -6.61
N CYS A 368 25.60 26.69 -5.50
CA CYS A 368 24.76 27.88 -5.37
C CYS A 368 25.61 29.13 -5.11
N ILE A 369 25.11 30.30 -5.51
CA ILE A 369 25.80 31.57 -5.26
C ILE A 369 25.81 31.86 -3.75
N ASN A 370 27.00 31.91 -3.16
CA ASN A 370 27.20 32.09 -1.72
C ASN A 370 27.92 33.41 -1.38
N ASN A 371 28.08 33.70 -0.09
CA ASN A 371 28.71 34.95 0.37
C ASN A 371 30.16 35.11 -0.15
N GLN A 372 30.95 34.03 -0.21
CA GLN A 372 32.32 34.07 -0.75
C GLN A 372 32.34 34.44 -2.24
N MET A 373 31.36 33.96 -3.01
CA MET A 373 31.21 34.28 -4.44
C MET A 373 30.77 35.74 -4.65
N ARG A 374 29.86 36.26 -3.81
CA ARG A 374 29.45 37.68 -3.82
C ARG A 374 30.64 38.61 -3.50
N HIS A 375 31.49 38.26 -2.53
CA HIS A 375 32.74 38.99 -2.27
C HIS A 375 33.74 38.97 -3.45
N GLN A 376 33.57 38.07 -4.42
CA GLN A 376 34.34 38.00 -5.67
C GLN A 376 33.59 38.62 -6.86
N ASN A 377 32.55 39.44 -6.59
CA ASN A 377 31.65 40.09 -7.56
C ASN A 377 30.78 39.14 -8.40
N ILE A 378 30.67 37.86 -8.00
CA ILE A 378 29.75 36.89 -8.61
C ILE A 378 28.42 36.93 -7.85
N ASN A 379 27.56 37.88 -8.22
CA ASN A 379 26.28 38.11 -7.54
C ASN A 379 25.14 37.21 -8.06
N SER A 380 25.29 36.60 -9.24
CA SER A 380 24.30 35.72 -9.86
C SER A 380 24.97 34.66 -10.74
N SER A 381 24.22 33.65 -11.18
CA SER A 381 24.68 32.64 -12.15
C SER A 381 25.14 33.25 -13.48
N LEU A 382 24.56 34.40 -13.88
CA LEU A 382 24.95 35.14 -15.09
C LEU A 382 26.38 35.70 -15.00
N ASN A 383 26.93 35.83 -13.79
CA ASN A 383 28.29 36.29 -13.54
C ASN A 383 29.32 35.15 -13.42
N LEU A 384 28.90 33.88 -13.56
CA LEU A 384 29.82 32.74 -13.47
C LEU A 384 30.79 32.70 -14.67
N PRO A 385 32.07 32.34 -14.47
CA PRO A 385 33.01 32.18 -15.57
C PRO A 385 32.57 31.10 -16.57
N ASP A 386 32.70 31.37 -17.87
CA ASP A 386 32.35 30.44 -18.95
C ASP A 386 33.02 29.05 -18.78
N LYS A 387 34.21 28.98 -18.15
CA LYS A 387 34.90 27.71 -17.79
C LYS A 387 34.14 26.88 -16.76
N THR A 388 33.53 27.50 -15.74
CA THR A 388 32.70 26.80 -14.75
C THR A 388 31.38 26.35 -15.39
N LEU A 389 30.78 27.21 -16.22
CA LEU A 389 29.53 26.91 -16.93
C LEU A 389 29.68 25.76 -17.93
N GLN A 390 30.78 25.73 -18.71
CA GLN A 390 31.06 24.63 -19.62
C GLN A 390 31.35 23.32 -18.86
N PHE A 391 32.04 23.41 -17.71
CA PHE A 391 32.33 22.22 -16.90
C PHE A 391 31.04 21.53 -16.41
N VAL A 392 30.11 22.26 -15.78
CA VAL A 392 28.84 21.66 -15.30
C VAL A 392 27.98 21.15 -16.47
N LYS A 393 28.02 21.81 -17.63
CA LYS A 393 27.33 21.35 -18.84
C LYS A 393 27.78 19.96 -19.29
N ASP A 394 29.08 19.70 -19.24
CA ASP A 394 29.67 18.44 -19.71
C ASP A 394 29.75 17.35 -18.61
N HIS A 395 29.73 17.75 -17.33
CA HIS A 395 29.89 16.88 -16.16
C HIS A 395 28.73 17.01 -15.13
N PRO A 396 27.46 16.79 -15.53
CA PRO A 396 26.31 16.90 -14.62
C PRO A 396 26.16 15.71 -13.65
N LEU A 397 26.88 14.59 -13.89
CA LEU A 397 26.83 13.38 -13.09
C LEU A 397 28.01 13.34 -12.10
N LEU A 398 27.71 13.06 -10.84
CA LEU A 398 28.68 12.81 -9.78
C LEU A 398 29.03 11.32 -9.70
N GLU A 399 30.29 11.04 -9.33
CA GLU A 399 30.80 9.69 -9.10
C GLU A 399 30.35 9.14 -7.75
N ASP A 400 30.56 9.93 -6.68
CA ASP A 400 30.31 9.51 -5.31
C ASP A 400 28.80 9.31 -5.06
N PRO A 401 28.36 8.11 -4.64
CA PRO A 401 26.95 7.81 -4.41
C PRO A 401 26.46 8.33 -3.05
N VAL A 402 25.16 8.58 -2.95
CA VAL A 402 24.47 8.73 -1.67
C VAL A 402 24.10 7.33 -1.16
N LEU A 403 24.67 6.96 -0.02
CA LEU A 403 24.45 5.68 0.66
C LEU A 403 23.40 5.82 1.79
N PRO A 404 22.66 4.75 2.12
CA PRO A 404 21.63 4.79 3.15
C PRO A 404 22.24 4.71 4.56
N ILE A 405 21.51 5.16 5.57
CA ILE A 405 21.94 5.16 6.98
C ILE A 405 22.23 3.72 7.43
N GLY A 406 23.49 3.43 7.73
CA GLY A 406 23.95 2.09 8.09
C GLY A 406 24.32 1.19 6.90
N ASN A 407 24.41 1.75 5.68
CA ASN A 407 24.75 1.09 4.41
C ASN A 407 23.82 -0.08 4.01
N ARG A 408 22.64 -0.18 4.62
CA ARG A 408 21.61 -1.20 4.39
C ARG A 408 20.20 -0.58 4.38
N PRO A 409 19.16 -1.27 3.90
CA PRO A 409 17.79 -0.79 4.02
C PRO A 409 17.30 -0.82 5.47
N ARG A 410 16.29 -0.01 5.78
CA ARG A 410 15.61 -0.03 7.08
C ARG A 410 14.56 -1.15 7.14
N LEU A 411 13.79 -1.31 6.07
CA LEU A 411 12.80 -2.37 5.91
C LEU A 411 13.03 -3.09 4.58
N ILE A 412 12.82 -4.40 4.57
CA ILE A 412 12.77 -5.26 3.38
C ILE A 412 11.52 -6.13 3.54
N THR A 413 10.74 -6.32 2.47
CA THR A 413 9.60 -7.25 2.44
C THR A 413 9.64 -8.09 1.17
N ARG A 414 9.15 -9.33 1.26
CA ARG A 414 8.89 -10.22 0.13
C ARG A 414 7.41 -10.17 -0.25
N ASP A 415 7.07 -10.64 -1.45
CA ASP A 415 5.71 -10.84 -1.97
C ASP A 415 4.79 -9.59 -1.99
N VAL A 416 5.38 -8.39 -1.80
CA VAL A 416 4.69 -7.11 -1.60
C VAL A 416 5.42 -6.01 -2.39
N ASN A 417 4.69 -5.34 -3.29
CA ASN A 417 5.19 -4.17 -4.02
C ASN A 417 4.70 -2.90 -3.30
N TYR A 418 5.61 -2.16 -2.67
CA TYR A 418 5.30 -0.85 -2.10
C TYR A 418 5.25 0.23 -3.20
N THR A 419 4.27 1.13 -3.13
CA THR A 419 4.01 2.16 -4.15
C THR A 419 4.17 3.60 -3.63
N GLN A 420 3.90 3.83 -2.34
CA GLN A 420 3.94 5.15 -1.69
C GLN A 420 4.42 5.05 -0.24
N ILE A 421 4.97 6.14 0.31
CA ILE A 421 5.49 6.23 1.69
C ILE A 421 5.16 7.57 2.36
N ALA A 422 4.75 7.51 3.62
CA ALA A 422 4.68 8.67 4.52
C ALA A 422 5.35 8.33 5.86
N VAL A 423 5.97 9.31 6.52
CA VAL A 423 6.68 9.08 7.80
C VAL A 423 6.28 10.13 8.84
N GLU A 424 5.92 9.69 10.04
CA GLU A 424 5.69 10.58 11.19
C GLU A 424 6.76 10.36 12.28
N ARG A 425 7.18 11.44 12.93
CA ARG A 425 8.09 11.39 14.07
C ARG A 425 7.30 11.48 15.38
N VAL A 426 7.11 10.34 16.04
CA VAL A 426 6.21 10.18 17.19
C VAL A 426 7.00 10.07 18.49
N ARG A 427 6.62 10.83 19.53
CA ARG A 427 7.20 10.69 20.88
C ARG A 427 6.36 9.75 21.74
N ALA A 428 6.98 8.68 22.23
CA ALA A 428 6.36 7.70 23.12
C ALA A 428 6.39 8.16 24.60
N LEU A 429 5.71 7.42 25.48
CA LEU A 429 5.58 7.75 26.91
C LEU A 429 6.88 7.57 27.72
N ASP A 430 7.87 6.85 27.19
CA ASP A 430 9.23 6.80 27.75
C ASP A 430 10.05 8.06 27.44
N GLY A 431 9.50 8.99 26.64
CA GLY A 431 10.14 10.21 26.20
C GLY A 431 10.98 10.06 24.93
N ASN A 432 11.22 8.83 24.46
CA ASN A 432 11.95 8.57 23.22
C ASN A 432 11.12 8.93 21.99
N VAL A 433 11.79 9.07 20.86
CA VAL A 433 11.21 9.54 19.60
C VAL A 433 11.48 8.48 18.53
N TYR A 434 10.42 8.06 17.85
CA TYR A 434 10.42 6.98 16.87
C TYR A 434 9.89 7.48 15.53
N ASP A 435 10.57 7.11 14.45
CA ASP A 435 10.08 7.33 13.10
C ASP A 435 9.11 6.19 12.75
N VAL A 436 7.84 6.52 12.57
CA VAL A 436 6.77 5.60 12.15
C VAL A 436 6.59 5.73 10.65
N VAL A 437 6.82 4.64 9.94
CA VAL A 437 6.82 4.55 8.48
C VAL A 437 5.55 3.87 8.02
N PHE A 438 4.76 4.58 7.23
CA PHE A 438 3.55 4.09 6.57
C PHE A 438 3.85 3.84 5.09
N THR A 439 3.73 2.60 4.61
CA THR A 439 3.99 2.22 3.21
C THR A 439 2.75 1.59 2.59
N ALA A 440 2.27 2.15 1.48
CA ALA A 440 1.14 1.64 0.73
C ALA A 440 1.55 0.66 -0.37
N THR A 441 0.62 -0.16 -0.86
CA THR A 441 0.89 -1.25 -1.82
C THR A 441 0.11 -1.14 -3.14
N ASP A 442 0.51 -1.97 -4.10
CA ASP A 442 -0.20 -2.21 -5.36
C ASP A 442 -1.54 -2.96 -5.22
N LYS A 443 -1.87 -3.44 -4.02
CA LYS A 443 -3.07 -4.24 -3.68
C LYS A 443 -4.06 -3.51 -2.76
N GLY A 444 -3.84 -2.23 -2.47
CA GLY A 444 -4.74 -1.43 -1.64
C GLY A 444 -4.55 -1.60 -0.13
N ILE A 445 -3.44 -2.22 0.27
CA ILE A 445 -3.01 -2.44 1.66
C ILE A 445 -2.05 -1.32 2.08
N LEU A 446 -2.16 -0.88 3.32
CA LEU A 446 -1.22 -0.02 4.03
C LEU A 446 -0.49 -0.83 5.11
N HIS A 447 0.84 -0.76 5.13
CA HIS A 447 1.70 -1.32 6.17
C HIS A 447 2.20 -0.20 7.09
N LYS A 448 2.15 -0.43 8.41
CA LYS A 448 2.67 0.49 9.43
C LYS A 448 3.85 -0.12 10.18
N SER A 449 4.99 0.52 10.09
CA SER A 449 6.26 0.09 10.67
C SER A 449 6.78 1.09 11.68
N VAL A 450 7.43 0.64 12.75
CA VAL A 450 8.13 1.50 13.72
C VAL A 450 9.63 1.21 13.63
N VAL A 451 10.42 2.27 13.38
CA VAL A 451 11.88 2.17 13.31
C VAL A 451 12.48 2.27 14.71
N PHE A 452 13.18 1.21 15.11
CA PHE A 452 14.10 1.17 16.25
C PHE A 452 15.54 1.28 15.71
N GLU A 453 16.50 1.63 16.57
CA GLU A 453 17.89 2.00 16.23
C GLU A 453 18.49 1.23 15.02
N ASP A 454 18.51 -0.10 15.10
CA ASP A 454 18.98 -1.02 14.07
C ASP A 454 17.89 -1.96 13.48
N ASN A 455 16.66 -1.93 14.00
CA ASN A 455 15.60 -2.91 13.74
C ASN A 455 14.27 -2.24 13.36
N VAL A 456 13.41 -2.92 12.60
CA VAL A 456 12.03 -2.46 12.31
C VAL A 456 11.01 -3.46 12.83
N HIS A 457 9.93 -2.95 13.41
CA HIS A 457 8.76 -3.74 13.85
C HIS A 457 7.57 -3.37 12.97
N LEU A 458 6.98 -4.36 12.28
CA LEU A 458 5.81 -4.17 11.43
C LEU A 458 4.55 -4.35 12.30
N VAL A 459 3.98 -3.24 12.76
CA VAL A 459 2.88 -3.20 13.75
C VAL A 459 1.61 -3.81 13.17
N GLU A 460 1.18 -3.31 12.03
CA GLU A 460 -0.11 -3.69 11.44
C GLU A 460 -0.12 -3.55 9.92
N GLU A 461 -0.89 -4.41 9.26
CA GLU A 461 -1.37 -4.20 7.89
C GLU A 461 -2.86 -3.84 7.92
N VAL A 462 -3.27 -2.99 6.98
CA VAL A 462 -4.63 -2.46 6.88
C VAL A 462 -5.07 -2.51 5.42
N GLN A 463 -6.08 -3.30 5.09
CA GLN A 463 -6.71 -3.25 3.77
C GLN A 463 -7.53 -1.94 3.67
N LEU A 464 -6.93 -0.87 3.14
CA LEU A 464 -7.60 0.42 2.97
C LEU A 464 -8.68 0.37 1.89
N LEU A 465 -8.39 -0.27 0.75
CA LEU A 465 -9.27 -0.27 -0.42
C LEU A 465 -10.13 -1.54 -0.47
N LYS A 466 -11.43 -1.41 -0.79
CA LYS A 466 -12.36 -2.55 -0.93
C LYS A 466 -11.96 -3.54 -2.04
N THR A 467 -11.28 -3.04 -3.07
CA THR A 467 -10.80 -3.80 -4.22
C THR A 467 -9.29 -3.77 -4.28
N SER A 468 -8.67 -4.86 -4.72
CA SER A 468 -7.22 -4.92 -4.96
C SER A 468 -6.83 -4.03 -6.14
N GLU A 469 -6.51 -2.77 -5.86
CA GLU A 469 -5.98 -1.78 -6.79
C GLU A 469 -4.80 -1.03 -6.17
N SER A 470 -3.98 -0.38 -7.00
CA SER A 470 -2.80 0.35 -6.53
C SER A 470 -3.16 1.67 -5.85
N ILE A 471 -2.61 1.91 -4.64
CA ILE A 471 -2.59 3.24 -4.03
C ILE A 471 -1.54 4.09 -4.75
N LYS A 472 -2.00 5.22 -5.31
CA LYS A 472 -1.21 6.06 -6.22
C LYS A 472 -0.67 7.33 -5.59
N THR A 473 -1.23 7.74 -4.46
CA THR A 473 -0.81 8.90 -3.68
C THR A 473 -1.16 8.67 -2.21
N LEU A 474 -0.23 8.95 -1.30
CA LEU A 474 -0.43 8.85 0.14
C LEU A 474 0.00 10.16 0.81
N LEU A 475 -0.92 10.84 1.49
CA LEU A 475 -0.61 12.01 2.32
C LEU A 475 -0.84 11.73 3.81
N LEU A 476 0.01 12.30 4.65
CA LEU A 476 -0.11 12.29 6.11
C LEU A 476 -0.45 13.71 6.61
N SER A 477 -1.31 13.80 7.62
CA SER A 477 -1.60 15.02 8.37
C SER A 477 -1.48 14.76 9.86
N SER A 478 -0.42 15.27 10.51
CA SER A 478 -0.23 15.23 11.96
C SER A 478 -1.31 16.00 12.74
N GLU A 479 -1.88 17.04 12.14
CA GLU A 479 -2.94 17.87 12.74
C GLU A 479 -4.24 17.06 12.94
N THR A 480 -4.66 16.35 11.90
CA THR A 480 -5.88 15.51 11.89
C THR A 480 -5.57 14.03 12.15
N ARG A 481 -4.31 13.69 12.44
CA ARG A 481 -3.79 12.33 12.72
C ARG A 481 -4.32 11.29 11.74
N SER A 482 -4.36 11.69 10.48
CA SER A 482 -5.02 10.98 9.39
C SER A 482 -4.07 10.79 8.22
N LEU A 483 -4.18 9.63 7.59
CA LEU A 483 -3.59 9.29 6.31
C LEU A 483 -4.69 9.33 5.25
N TYR A 484 -4.35 9.85 4.06
CA TYR A 484 -5.25 9.96 2.91
C TYR A 484 -4.63 9.24 1.73
N ALA A 485 -5.25 8.14 1.30
CA ALA A 485 -4.81 7.31 0.19
C ALA A 485 -5.71 7.55 -1.03
N GLY A 486 -5.13 7.91 -2.18
CA GLY A 486 -5.83 8.06 -3.45
C GLY A 486 -5.60 6.88 -4.40
N SER A 487 -6.66 6.40 -5.05
CA SER A 487 -6.65 5.24 -5.95
C SER A 487 -7.38 5.53 -7.29
N ASP A 488 -7.66 4.51 -8.10
CA ASP A 488 -8.52 4.71 -9.28
C ASP A 488 -10.01 4.73 -8.92
N SER A 489 -10.45 4.05 -7.86
CA SER A 489 -11.85 4.07 -7.41
C SER A 489 -12.25 5.25 -6.51
N GLY A 490 -11.33 5.78 -5.68
CA GLY A 490 -11.68 6.84 -4.71
C GLY A 490 -10.52 7.40 -3.89
N VAL A 491 -10.88 8.06 -2.78
CA VAL A 491 -9.97 8.49 -1.71
C VAL A 491 -10.42 7.87 -0.40
N VAL A 492 -9.49 7.31 0.38
CA VAL A 492 -9.75 6.73 1.71
C VAL A 492 -8.96 7.50 2.77
N GLN A 493 -9.63 7.88 3.85
CA GLN A 493 -9.04 8.45 5.05
C GLN A 493 -9.01 7.40 6.18
N SER A 494 -7.83 7.24 6.78
CA SER A 494 -7.56 6.31 7.88
C SER A 494 -6.89 7.04 9.04
N PRO A 495 -7.19 6.73 10.32
CA PRO A 495 -6.40 7.22 11.44
C PRO A 495 -4.97 6.63 11.39
N THR A 496 -4.02 7.28 12.07
CA THR A 496 -2.63 6.77 12.18
C THR A 496 -2.48 5.55 13.10
N ALA A 497 -3.49 5.20 13.92
CA ALA A 497 -3.49 4.03 14.79
C ALA A 497 -4.89 3.57 15.19
N PHE A 498 -5.09 2.25 15.29
CA PHE A 498 -6.35 1.62 15.69
C PHE A 498 -6.36 1.15 17.16
N CYS A 499 -5.79 1.95 18.07
CA CYS A 499 -5.52 1.55 19.47
C CYS A 499 -6.70 0.87 20.19
N SER A 500 -7.94 1.32 19.95
CA SER A 500 -9.16 0.73 20.56
C SER A 500 -9.44 -0.73 20.19
N ARG A 501 -8.73 -1.29 19.20
CA ARG A 501 -8.80 -2.71 18.82
C ARG A 501 -7.89 -3.62 19.66
N TYR A 502 -6.97 -3.07 20.45
CA TYR A 502 -6.17 -3.84 21.39
C TYR A 502 -6.95 -3.99 22.72
N LEU A 503 -7.65 -5.11 22.86
CA LEU A 503 -8.70 -5.32 23.89
C LEU A 503 -8.17 -5.63 25.31
N SER A 504 -6.86 -5.53 25.53
CA SER A 504 -6.21 -5.84 26.82
C SER A 504 -4.92 -5.05 26.98
N CYS A 505 -4.43 -4.92 28.21
CA CYS A 505 -3.17 -4.23 28.48
C CYS A 505 -2.00 -4.92 27.77
N GLU A 506 -1.97 -6.25 27.85
CA GLU A 506 -0.93 -7.10 27.29
C GLU A 506 -0.85 -6.94 25.77
N ASP A 507 -1.99 -7.01 25.07
CA ASP A 507 -2.05 -6.82 23.60
C ASP A 507 -1.72 -5.37 23.19
N CYS A 508 -2.18 -4.38 23.96
CA CYS A 508 -1.88 -2.95 23.73
C CYS A 508 -0.38 -2.64 23.89
N VAL A 509 0.32 -3.35 24.79
CA VAL A 509 1.77 -3.22 24.99
C VAL A 509 2.56 -4.05 23.97
N LEU A 510 2.12 -5.27 23.65
CA LEU A 510 2.76 -6.15 22.66
C LEU A 510 2.65 -5.61 21.22
N ALA A 511 1.62 -4.82 20.92
CA ALA A 511 1.52 -4.05 19.67
C ALA A 511 2.77 -3.20 19.39
N ARG A 512 3.42 -2.67 20.45
CA ARG A 512 4.61 -1.80 20.40
C ARG A 512 4.44 -0.57 19.50
N ASP A 513 3.21 -0.05 19.48
CA ASP A 513 2.80 1.14 18.74
C ASP A 513 3.04 2.41 19.59
N PRO A 514 3.85 3.40 19.13
CA PRO A 514 4.11 4.61 19.90
C PRO A 514 2.87 5.51 20.06
N TYR A 515 1.86 5.37 19.20
CA TYR A 515 0.57 6.05 19.37
C TYR A 515 -0.29 5.43 20.47
N CYS A 516 -0.10 4.16 20.85
CA CYS A 516 -1.06 3.45 21.72
C CYS A 516 -0.53 3.18 23.12
N ALA A 517 -1.37 3.38 24.14
CA ALA A 517 -1.08 3.05 25.53
C ALA A 517 -2.34 2.59 26.28
N TRP A 518 -2.18 1.72 27.26
CA TRP A 518 -3.29 1.20 28.06
C TRP A 518 -3.68 2.16 29.18
N SER A 519 -4.96 2.55 29.23
CA SER A 519 -5.54 3.31 30.32
C SER A 519 -6.11 2.37 31.38
N HIS A 520 -5.42 2.23 32.50
CA HIS A 520 -5.91 1.41 33.62
C HIS A 520 -7.23 1.92 34.20
N ARG A 521 -7.50 3.24 34.12
CA ARG A 521 -8.76 3.85 34.60
C ARG A 521 -9.97 3.48 33.75
N ASN A 522 -9.79 3.33 32.45
CA ASN A 522 -10.87 3.08 31.50
C ASN A 522 -10.97 1.59 31.11
N ALA A 523 -9.97 0.78 31.48
CA ALA A 523 -9.77 -0.58 31.00
C ALA A 523 -9.78 -0.69 29.46
N THR A 524 -9.15 0.28 28.78
CA THR A 524 -9.05 0.33 27.31
C THR A 524 -7.68 0.81 26.84
N CYS A 525 -7.28 0.35 25.66
CA CYS A 525 -6.13 0.90 24.94
C CYS A 525 -6.55 2.19 24.21
N VAL A 526 -5.79 3.27 24.38
CA VAL A 526 -6.12 4.62 23.92
C VAL A 526 -4.95 5.24 23.16
N ASN A 527 -5.25 6.21 22.28
CA ASN A 527 -4.21 6.97 21.60
C ASN A 527 -3.59 8.00 22.57
N THR A 528 -2.27 7.98 22.72
CA THR A 528 -1.50 8.84 23.64
C THR A 528 -1.65 10.33 23.31
N LEU A 529 -1.95 10.66 22.06
CA LEU A 529 -2.14 12.03 21.58
C LEU A 529 -3.54 12.59 21.92
N ASP A 530 -4.52 11.74 22.21
CA ASP A 530 -5.86 12.16 22.70
C ASP A 530 -5.88 12.39 24.21
N VAL A 531 -4.94 11.80 24.95
CA VAL A 531 -4.86 11.93 26.41
C VAL A 531 -4.05 13.18 26.78
N PRO A 532 -4.56 14.09 27.65
CA PRO A 532 -3.80 15.22 28.13
C PRO A 532 -2.55 14.79 28.92
N ARG A 533 -1.40 15.43 28.65
CA ARG A 533 -0.09 15.11 29.28
C ARG A 533 -0.11 14.89 30.81
N PRO A 534 -0.86 15.65 31.63
CA PRO A 534 -0.93 15.39 33.08
C PRO A 534 -1.49 14.01 33.48
N GLN A 535 -2.20 13.33 32.58
CA GLN A 535 -2.76 11.99 32.80
C GLN A 535 -1.86 10.86 32.28
N HIS A 536 -0.80 11.18 31.52
CA HIS A 536 0.13 10.19 30.93
C HIS A 536 0.79 9.29 31.98
N GLY A 537 1.05 9.80 33.19
CA GLY A 537 1.56 9.01 34.32
C GLY A 537 0.59 7.94 34.88
N THR A 538 -0.58 7.75 34.26
CA THR A 538 -1.53 6.66 34.56
C THR A 538 -1.77 5.71 33.36
N LEU A 539 -1.02 5.91 32.27
CA LEU A 539 -1.03 5.05 31.09
C LEU A 539 0.14 4.05 31.14
N ILE A 540 -0.03 2.89 30.51
CA ILE A 540 1.00 1.85 30.38
C ILE A 540 1.34 1.66 28.90
N GLN A 541 2.60 1.88 28.54
CA GLN A 541 3.16 1.63 27.20
C GLN A 541 4.55 1.01 27.37
N SER A 542 4.96 0.14 26.45
CA SER A 542 6.33 -0.38 26.44
C SER A 542 6.81 -0.71 25.02
N MET A 543 7.66 0.15 24.48
CA MET A 543 8.16 0.04 23.10
C MET A 543 9.05 -1.22 22.85
N ASN A 544 9.54 -1.84 23.93
CA ASN A 544 10.23 -3.13 23.92
C ASN A 544 9.30 -4.38 23.99
N GLY A 545 7.98 -4.19 24.12
CA GLY A 545 7.00 -5.27 24.28
C GLY A 545 6.92 -5.88 25.69
N ASP A 546 7.48 -5.22 26.71
CA ASP A 546 7.44 -5.70 28.10
C ASP A 546 6.05 -5.50 28.73
N ALA A 547 5.23 -6.55 28.67
CA ALA A 547 3.91 -6.62 29.27
C ALA A 547 3.89 -7.03 30.75
N ASP A 548 5.04 -7.28 31.43
CA ASP A 548 5.05 -7.51 32.89
C ASP A 548 4.62 -6.25 33.68
N LYS A 549 4.60 -5.09 33.01
CA LYS A 549 4.05 -3.82 33.50
C LYS A 549 2.52 -3.83 33.63
N CYS A 550 1.83 -4.79 33.00
CA CYS A 550 0.37 -4.87 33.06
C CYS A 550 -0.13 -5.44 34.40
N PRO A 551 -1.30 -4.99 34.90
CA PRO A 551 -1.93 -5.62 36.05
C PRO A 551 -2.26 -7.08 35.73
N ARG A 552 -1.84 -8.02 36.59
CA ARG A 552 -2.15 -9.45 36.40
C ARG A 552 -3.65 -9.69 36.43
N VAL A 553 -4.24 -9.92 35.26
CA VAL A 553 -5.63 -10.35 35.13
C VAL A 553 -5.73 -11.81 35.62
N PRO A 554 -6.66 -12.17 36.51
CA PRO A 554 -6.94 -13.57 36.82
C PRO A 554 -7.33 -14.34 35.56
N GLY A 555 -6.86 -15.57 35.40
CA GLY A 555 -7.27 -16.42 34.29
C GLY A 555 -8.79 -16.63 34.27
N LEU A 556 -9.35 -16.85 33.08
CA LEU A 556 -10.78 -17.11 32.88
C LEU A 556 -11.25 -18.21 33.85
N PRO A 557 -12.22 -17.95 34.75
CA PRO A 557 -12.66 -18.97 35.69
C PRO A 557 -13.39 -20.13 34.98
N VAL A 558 -13.19 -21.36 35.45
CA VAL A 558 -13.78 -22.58 34.85
C VAL A 558 -15.31 -22.52 34.73
N LYS A 559 -16.00 -21.80 35.63
CA LYS A 559 -17.45 -21.56 35.57
C LYS A 559 -17.91 -20.80 34.32
N ASP A 560 -17.01 -20.01 33.73
CA ASP A 560 -17.25 -19.12 32.58
C ASP A 560 -16.78 -19.78 31.26
N TYR A 561 -16.40 -21.07 31.30
CA TYR A 561 -16.02 -21.84 30.11
C TYR A 561 -17.24 -22.20 29.27
N GLN A 562 -17.07 -22.13 27.94
CA GLN A 562 -18.12 -22.49 26.99
C GLN A 562 -18.43 -23.99 27.10
N GLN A 563 -19.66 -24.32 27.49
CA GLN A 563 -20.12 -25.70 27.61
C GLN A 563 -20.39 -26.27 26.22
N VAL A 564 -19.76 -27.40 25.90
CA VAL A 564 -19.87 -28.05 24.59
C VAL A 564 -20.25 -29.52 24.78
N THR A 565 -21.47 -29.87 24.39
CA THR A 565 -21.99 -31.23 24.48
C THR A 565 -21.87 -31.93 23.12
N VAL A 566 -21.23 -33.08 23.08
CA VAL A 566 -20.84 -33.79 21.84
C VAL A 566 -21.39 -35.21 21.85
N LYS A 567 -21.78 -35.74 20.69
CA LYS A 567 -22.25 -37.13 20.60
C LYS A 567 -21.06 -38.10 20.60
N PRO A 568 -21.14 -39.25 21.31
CA PRO A 568 -20.06 -40.24 21.31
C PRO A 568 -19.67 -40.64 19.88
N GLY A 569 -18.39 -40.53 19.55
CA GLY A 569 -17.85 -40.86 18.23
C GLY A 569 -18.05 -39.81 17.13
N SER A 570 -18.72 -38.68 17.39
CA SER A 570 -18.71 -37.51 16.49
C SER A 570 -17.47 -36.63 16.73
N SER A 571 -17.19 -35.67 15.85
CA SER A 571 -16.06 -34.74 16.00
C SER A 571 -16.54 -33.34 16.41
N VAL A 572 -15.69 -32.57 17.09
CA VAL A 572 -16.01 -31.21 17.56
C VAL A 572 -14.86 -30.23 17.29
N GLU A 573 -15.18 -29.04 16.77
CA GLU A 573 -14.24 -27.92 16.68
C GLU A 573 -14.43 -26.99 17.89
N LEU A 574 -13.33 -26.69 18.58
CA LEU A 574 -13.23 -25.68 19.62
C LEU A 574 -12.48 -24.49 19.01
N PRO A 575 -13.16 -23.38 18.64
CA PRO A 575 -12.52 -22.28 17.94
C PRO A 575 -11.56 -21.51 18.84
N CYS A 576 -10.47 -20.98 18.28
CA CYS A 576 -9.63 -20.01 18.98
C CYS A 576 -9.22 -18.85 18.07
N LEU A 577 -9.57 -17.63 18.49
CA LEU A 577 -9.32 -16.41 17.76
C LEU A 577 -8.05 -15.73 18.30
N VAL A 578 -6.95 -15.84 17.54
CA VAL A 578 -5.67 -15.21 17.86
C VAL A 578 -5.49 -13.98 16.97
N GLN A 579 -5.31 -12.82 17.58
CA GLN A 579 -5.25 -11.53 16.87
C GLN A 579 -3.84 -11.17 16.36
N SER A 580 -2.81 -11.88 16.84
CA SER A 580 -1.39 -11.61 16.56
C SER A 580 -0.79 -12.71 15.71
N ASN A 581 -0.38 -12.39 14.48
CA ASN A 581 0.29 -13.28 13.54
C ASN A 581 1.69 -13.73 14.02
N LEU A 582 2.22 -13.10 15.07
CA LEU A 582 3.51 -13.43 15.70
C LEU A 582 3.33 -14.31 16.96
N ALA A 583 2.09 -14.60 17.35
CA ALA A 583 1.78 -15.44 18.51
C ALA A 583 1.52 -16.89 18.08
N GLN A 584 2.13 -17.85 18.77
CA GLN A 584 1.85 -19.27 18.60
C GLN A 584 0.68 -19.71 19.48
N VAL A 585 -0.09 -20.68 19.02
CA VAL A 585 -1.23 -21.24 19.75
C VAL A 585 -0.81 -22.48 20.53
N MET A 586 -1.18 -22.54 21.81
CA MET A 586 -0.90 -23.66 22.71
C MET A 586 -2.21 -24.09 23.38
N TRP A 587 -2.70 -25.27 22.99
CA TRP A 587 -3.86 -25.88 23.64
C TRP A 587 -3.45 -26.73 24.84
N LYS A 588 -4.34 -26.78 25.84
CA LYS A 588 -4.23 -27.69 26.99
C LYS A 588 -5.55 -28.44 27.20
N SER A 589 -5.46 -29.68 27.67
CA SER A 589 -6.59 -30.45 28.20
C SER A 589 -6.33 -30.78 29.66
N ASN A 590 -7.29 -30.44 30.53
CA ASN A 590 -7.25 -30.62 31.98
C ASN A 590 -5.93 -30.11 32.63
N GLY A 591 -5.37 -29.03 32.09
CA GLY A 591 -4.12 -28.40 32.52
C GLY A 591 -2.82 -28.94 31.89
N LEU A 592 -2.87 -30.07 31.18
CA LEU A 592 -1.74 -30.65 30.45
C LEU A 592 -1.69 -30.09 29.02
N ILE A 593 -0.49 -29.75 28.52
CA ILE A 593 -0.31 -29.28 27.14
C ILE A 593 -0.65 -30.43 26.17
N LEU A 594 -1.48 -30.13 25.17
CA LEU A 594 -1.76 -31.05 24.07
C LEU A 594 -0.62 -31.01 23.05
N THR A 595 -0.09 -32.18 22.72
CA THR A 595 0.74 -32.42 21.53
C THR A 595 -0.11 -33.04 20.43
N GLU A 596 0.27 -32.84 19.16
CA GLU A 596 -0.40 -33.50 18.04
C GLU A 596 -0.42 -35.03 18.22
N ALA A 597 -1.59 -35.63 18.00
CA ALA A 597 -1.86 -37.05 18.10
C ALA A 597 -3.07 -37.39 17.22
N SER A 598 -3.29 -38.66 16.87
CA SER A 598 -4.29 -39.06 15.87
C SER A 598 -5.76 -38.74 16.21
N GLY A 599 -6.07 -38.23 17.40
CA GLY A 599 -7.39 -37.72 17.79
C GLY A 599 -7.52 -36.19 17.81
N PHE A 600 -6.44 -35.43 17.64
CA PHE A 600 -6.39 -33.97 17.79
C PHE A 600 -5.68 -33.33 16.59
N HIS A 601 -6.30 -32.31 15.98
CA HIS A 601 -5.73 -31.57 14.84
C HIS A 601 -6.03 -30.07 14.98
N LEU A 602 -5.10 -29.21 14.56
CA LEU A 602 -5.34 -27.76 14.50
C LEU A 602 -5.98 -27.38 13.16
N ILE A 603 -7.12 -26.71 13.15
CA ILE A 603 -7.72 -26.11 11.95
C ILE A 603 -7.25 -24.65 11.86
N GLY A 604 -6.73 -24.24 10.70
CA GLY A 604 -6.31 -22.86 10.45
C GLY A 604 -5.27 -22.35 11.45
N ASP A 605 -4.38 -23.25 11.89
CA ASP A 605 -3.31 -23.02 12.86
C ASP A 605 -3.76 -22.50 14.25
N SER A 606 -5.07 -22.50 14.56
CA SER A 606 -5.59 -22.00 15.85
C SER A 606 -6.75 -22.77 16.48
N SER A 607 -7.80 -23.15 15.73
CA SER A 607 -8.92 -23.94 16.25
C SER A 607 -8.49 -25.37 16.57
N LEU A 608 -9.01 -25.99 17.63
CA LEU A 608 -8.76 -27.41 17.94
C LEU A 608 -9.92 -28.29 17.46
N LEU A 609 -9.66 -29.20 16.54
CA LEU A 609 -10.56 -30.28 16.17
C LEU A 609 -10.25 -31.54 16.99
N ILE A 610 -11.24 -32.06 17.70
CA ILE A 610 -11.20 -33.37 18.37
C ILE A 610 -12.00 -34.36 17.51
N TYR A 611 -11.35 -35.43 17.06
CA TYR A 611 -11.96 -36.47 16.24
C TYR A 611 -12.56 -37.60 17.08
N SER A 612 -13.77 -38.02 16.73
CA SER A 612 -14.47 -39.19 17.28
C SER A 612 -14.51 -39.26 18.82
N VAL A 613 -14.92 -38.14 19.42
CA VAL A 613 -14.91 -37.85 20.87
C VAL A 613 -15.44 -39.03 21.70
N ALA A 614 -14.57 -39.56 22.55
CA ALA A 614 -14.84 -40.66 23.46
C ALA A 614 -14.96 -40.16 24.92
N SER A 615 -15.14 -41.07 25.86
CA SER A 615 -15.26 -40.73 27.30
C SER A 615 -13.98 -40.17 27.91
N VAL A 616 -12.82 -40.43 27.28
CA VAL A 616 -11.50 -39.92 27.71
C VAL A 616 -11.26 -38.46 27.31
N ASP A 617 -12.00 -37.96 26.31
CA ASP A 617 -11.85 -36.60 25.76
C ASP A 617 -12.77 -35.58 26.46
N GLN A 618 -13.40 -35.97 27.56
CA GLN A 618 -14.20 -35.07 28.39
C GLN A 618 -13.32 -34.23 29.32
N GLY A 619 -13.75 -33.00 29.60
CA GLY A 619 -13.11 -32.11 30.55
C GLY A 619 -12.82 -30.72 29.99
N ASN A 620 -11.84 -30.06 30.58
CA ASN A 620 -11.57 -28.64 30.38
C ASN A 620 -10.47 -28.42 29.34
N TYR A 621 -10.79 -27.73 28.25
CA TYR A 621 -9.85 -27.37 27.19
C TYR A 621 -9.56 -25.86 27.24
N GLU A 622 -8.28 -25.49 27.21
CA GLU A 622 -7.82 -24.10 27.27
C GLU A 622 -7.02 -23.76 26.00
N CYS A 623 -7.37 -22.68 25.31
CA CYS A 623 -6.53 -22.11 24.25
C CYS A 623 -5.69 -20.95 24.80
N TRP A 624 -4.37 -21.08 24.73
CA TRP A 624 -3.42 -20.02 25.08
C TRP A 624 -2.74 -19.48 23.82
N SER A 625 -2.55 -18.16 23.74
CA SER A 625 -1.52 -17.60 22.86
C SER A 625 -0.20 -17.45 23.60
N VAL A 626 0.91 -17.55 22.86
CA VAL A 626 2.28 -17.31 23.34
C VAL A 626 3.00 -16.43 22.32
N GLU A 627 3.32 -15.20 22.70
CA GLU A 627 4.03 -14.23 21.84
C GLU A 627 5.43 -13.95 22.39
N TRP A 628 6.46 -14.03 21.54
CA TRP A 628 7.84 -13.71 21.92
C TRP A 628 8.12 -12.21 21.75
N ALA A 629 8.51 -11.53 22.83
CA ALA A 629 8.92 -10.13 22.81
C ALA A 629 10.46 -10.02 22.73
N PRO A 630 11.07 -9.72 21.55
CA PRO A 630 12.51 -9.90 21.36
C PRO A 630 13.38 -8.99 22.24
N ALA A 631 12.93 -7.76 22.49
CA ALA A 631 13.65 -6.79 23.32
C ALA A 631 13.46 -7.02 24.83
N ALA A 632 12.38 -7.70 25.25
CA ALA A 632 12.21 -8.20 26.62
C ALA A 632 12.84 -9.59 26.85
N LYS A 633 13.20 -10.30 25.75
CA LYS A 633 13.77 -11.68 25.75
C LYS A 633 12.90 -12.68 26.52
N LYS A 634 11.58 -12.56 26.39
CA LYS A 634 10.59 -13.32 27.14
C LYS A 634 9.37 -13.69 26.27
N ASN A 635 8.79 -14.85 26.52
CA ASN A 635 7.46 -15.22 26.04
C ASN A 635 6.38 -14.65 26.96
N PHE A 636 5.37 -14.00 26.39
CA PHE A 636 4.16 -13.58 27.07
C PHE A 636 3.00 -14.50 26.66
N SER A 637 2.39 -15.17 27.65
CA SER A 637 1.34 -16.16 27.44
C SER A 637 -0.01 -15.71 28.01
N ARG A 638 -1.09 -15.80 27.23
CA ARG A 638 -2.44 -15.39 27.62
C ARG A 638 -3.48 -16.45 27.29
N LEU A 639 -4.36 -16.75 28.24
CA LEU A 639 -5.56 -17.56 28.00
C LEU A 639 -6.56 -16.76 27.15
N LEU A 640 -6.94 -17.29 25.99
CA LEU A 640 -7.86 -16.67 25.04
C LEU A 640 -9.27 -17.22 25.15
N ALA A 641 -9.41 -18.54 25.30
CA ALA A 641 -10.69 -19.23 25.38
C ALA A 641 -10.61 -20.46 26.29
N GLY A 642 -11.72 -20.80 26.93
CA GLY A 642 -11.88 -21.98 27.79
C GLY A 642 -13.19 -22.70 27.47
N TYR A 643 -13.11 -24.03 27.37
CA TYR A 643 -14.19 -24.93 26.95
C TYR A 643 -14.35 -26.06 27.95
N ALA A 644 -15.58 -26.49 28.19
CA ALA A 644 -15.89 -27.69 28.96
C ALA A 644 -16.62 -28.68 28.04
N VAL A 645 -15.91 -29.74 27.63
CA VAL A 645 -16.41 -30.75 26.70
C VAL A 645 -17.03 -31.90 27.48
N SER A 646 -18.25 -32.28 27.12
CA SER A 646 -19.02 -33.36 27.73
C SER A 646 -19.71 -34.23 26.68
N LEU A 647 -20.00 -35.49 27.00
CA LEU A 647 -20.76 -36.36 26.09
C LEU A 647 -22.26 -36.26 26.32
N GLU A 648 -23.02 -36.24 25.22
CA GLU A 648 -24.48 -36.40 25.22
C GLU A 648 -24.84 -37.85 25.58
N LEU A 649 -24.99 -38.12 26.88
CA LEU A 649 -25.46 -39.40 27.40
C LEU A 649 -26.92 -39.63 27.00
N PRO A 650 -27.27 -40.79 26.39
CA PRO A 650 -28.67 -41.12 26.10
C PRO A 650 -29.52 -41.10 27.37
N THR A 651 -30.60 -40.32 27.36
CA THR A 651 -31.54 -40.24 28.48
C THR A 651 -32.23 -41.59 28.68
N ARG A 652 -31.73 -42.38 29.62
CA ARG A 652 -32.36 -43.63 30.06
C ARG A 652 -33.70 -43.26 30.72
N ALA A 653 -34.80 -43.73 30.14
CA ALA A 653 -36.12 -43.57 30.74
C ALA A 653 -36.13 -44.21 32.14
N PRO A 654 -36.83 -43.62 33.13
CA PRO A 654 -36.82 -44.15 34.49
C PRO A 654 -37.54 -45.51 34.53
N ASP A 655 -36.78 -46.55 34.90
CA ASP A 655 -37.29 -47.90 35.12
C ASP A 655 -38.45 -47.86 36.16
N GLN A 656 -39.65 -48.32 35.79
CA GLN A 656 -40.79 -48.31 36.71
C GLN A 656 -40.58 -49.34 37.83
N VAL A 657 -40.51 -48.84 39.07
CA VAL A 657 -40.43 -49.68 40.27
C VAL A 657 -41.70 -50.52 40.39
N GLY A 658 -41.54 -51.84 40.37
CA GLY A 658 -42.67 -52.77 40.38
C GLY A 658 -43.48 -52.71 41.68
N GLN A 659 -44.80 -52.52 41.56
CA GLN A 659 -45.73 -52.77 42.66
C GLN A 659 -46.02 -54.27 42.77
N VAL A 660 -45.79 -54.82 43.96
CA VAL A 660 -46.28 -56.15 44.34
C VAL A 660 -47.72 -56.01 44.81
N THR A 661 -48.66 -56.58 44.06
CA THR A 661 -50.06 -56.70 44.47
C THR A 661 -50.46 -58.17 44.40
N THR A 662 -51.05 -58.69 45.48
CA THR A 662 -51.40 -60.10 45.63
C THR A 662 -52.93 -60.29 45.61
N ILE A 663 -53.37 -61.54 45.35
CA ILE A 663 -54.73 -62.10 45.59
C ILE A 663 -55.73 -62.12 44.40
N LEU A 664 -55.76 -63.31 43.76
CA LEU A 664 -56.92 -64.14 43.33
C LEU A 664 -58.05 -63.62 42.40
N GLY A 665 -58.35 -64.45 41.39
CA GLY A 665 -59.56 -64.43 40.53
C GLY A 665 -59.20 -64.58 39.04
N ARG A 666 -59.23 -65.77 38.41
CA ARG A 666 -60.40 -66.57 37.95
C ARG A 666 -61.15 -65.84 36.81
N GLU A 667 -61.29 -66.35 35.58
CA GLU A 667 -61.15 -67.71 35.00
C GLU A 667 -60.77 -67.64 33.48
N ASP A 668 -60.29 -68.75 32.90
CA ASP A 668 -60.48 -69.31 31.53
C ASP A 668 -60.86 -68.43 30.31
N ALA A 669 -60.43 -68.70 29.05
CA ALA A 669 -59.49 -69.68 28.46
C ALA A 669 -59.27 -69.36 26.94
N ALA A 670 -58.60 -70.27 26.19
CA ALA A 670 -58.41 -70.31 24.72
C ALA A 670 -57.50 -69.21 24.09
N SER A 671 -56.31 -69.47 23.55
CA SER A 671 -55.89 -70.35 22.42
C SER A 671 -56.35 -69.84 21.04
N THR A 672 -55.57 -69.68 19.96
CA THR A 672 -54.15 -69.77 19.54
C THR A 672 -54.15 -69.51 18.02
N HIS A 673 -52.97 -69.46 17.36
CA HIS A 673 -52.75 -69.34 15.91
C HIS A 673 -52.99 -67.92 15.34
N ALA A 674 -52.06 -67.21 14.66
CA ALA A 674 -50.80 -67.48 13.92
C ALA A 674 -50.94 -67.62 12.40
N ALA A 675 -49.95 -67.05 11.68
CA ALA A 675 -49.71 -67.07 10.23
C ALA A 675 -50.74 -66.30 9.36
N GLU A 676 -50.44 -65.73 8.19
CA GLU A 676 -49.15 -65.36 7.55
C GLU A 676 -49.37 -64.36 6.38
N ALA A 677 -48.27 -63.94 5.73
CA ALA A 677 -48.17 -63.64 4.28
C ALA A 677 -48.99 -62.49 3.60
N SER A 678 -48.25 -61.43 3.27
CA SER A 678 -48.10 -60.86 1.91
C SER A 678 -49.30 -60.33 1.07
N SER A 679 -49.32 -58.99 0.96
CA SER A 679 -49.26 -58.22 -0.30
C SER A 679 -50.39 -58.21 -1.37
N SER A 680 -50.65 -56.97 -1.81
CA SER A 680 -50.86 -56.51 -3.21
C SER A 680 -52.28 -56.23 -3.75
N VAL A 681 -52.43 -54.96 -4.18
CA VAL A 681 -53.21 -54.42 -5.32
C VAL A 681 -54.70 -54.79 -5.45
N GLY A 682 -55.54 -53.75 -5.34
CA GLY A 682 -56.91 -53.70 -5.89
C GLY A 682 -57.25 -52.26 -6.31
N THR A 683 -57.81 -52.07 -7.51
CA THR A 683 -57.88 -50.75 -8.18
C THR A 683 -59.30 -50.22 -8.33
N SER A 684 -59.43 -48.89 -8.33
CA SER A 684 -60.46 -48.07 -9.01
C SER A 684 -61.96 -48.14 -8.61
N SER A 685 -62.51 -46.94 -8.41
CA SER A 685 -63.86 -46.44 -8.84
C SER A 685 -65.13 -46.90 -8.08
N SER A 686 -66.19 -46.09 -7.92
CA SER A 686 -66.37 -44.62 -8.13
C SER A 686 -67.74 -44.11 -7.62
N LEU A 687 -67.87 -42.79 -7.33
CA LEU A 687 -69.10 -42.01 -7.02
C LEU A 687 -69.85 -42.41 -5.71
N SER A 688 -70.60 -41.57 -4.98
CA SER A 688 -70.89 -40.10 -4.92
C SER A 688 -71.57 -39.79 -3.54
N THR A 689 -72.14 -38.65 -3.10
CA THR A 689 -72.70 -37.39 -3.67
C THR A 689 -72.59 -36.18 -2.70
N SER A 690 -72.88 -34.95 -3.19
CA SER A 690 -73.61 -33.83 -2.53
C SER A 690 -73.21 -33.22 -1.16
N GLY A 691 -73.16 -31.86 -1.09
CA GLY A 691 -73.34 -31.09 0.17
C GLY A 691 -72.42 -29.87 0.40
N SER A 692 -72.38 -28.84 -0.46
CA SER A 692 -73.14 -27.57 -0.31
C SER A 692 -72.92 -26.72 0.98
N SER A 693 -72.19 -25.59 0.87
CA SER A 693 -72.65 -24.25 1.31
C SER A 693 -71.58 -23.16 1.09
N SER A 694 -72.00 -21.89 1.05
CA SER A 694 -71.17 -20.68 1.06
C SER A 694 -71.86 -19.61 1.91
N PRO A 695 -71.23 -18.46 2.20
CA PRO A 695 -71.70 -17.25 1.50
C PRO A 695 -70.58 -16.26 1.10
N TYR A 696 -70.99 -15.19 0.39
CA TYR A 696 -70.15 -14.17 -0.25
C TYR A 696 -70.57 -12.75 0.18
N ALA A 697 -69.61 -11.81 0.21
CA ALA A 697 -69.79 -10.38 -0.14
C ALA A 697 -68.40 -9.80 -0.51
N LEU A 698 -68.09 -9.14 -1.64
CA LEU A 698 -68.76 -8.13 -2.51
C LEU A 698 -68.58 -6.66 -2.03
N PRO A 699 -68.45 -5.64 -2.93
CA PRO A 699 -68.11 -5.68 -4.37
C PRO A 699 -67.23 -4.52 -4.95
N SER A 700 -66.73 -4.75 -6.18
CA SER A 700 -66.52 -3.84 -7.34
C SER A 700 -66.20 -2.32 -7.21
N SER A 701 -65.13 -1.88 -7.90
CA SER A 701 -65.17 -0.95 -9.06
C SER A 701 -63.74 -0.76 -9.64
N SER A 702 -63.41 -0.54 -10.93
CA SER A 702 -64.09 -0.36 -12.24
C SER A 702 -63.94 1.02 -12.92
N SER A 703 -62.77 1.28 -13.50
CA SER A 703 -62.50 2.14 -14.69
C SER A 703 -61.02 1.94 -15.10
N SER A 704 -60.57 1.76 -16.37
CA SER A 704 -60.90 2.36 -17.68
C SER A 704 -60.36 3.80 -17.85
N SER A 705 -59.66 4.19 -18.92
CA SER A 705 -59.47 3.55 -20.24
C SER A 705 -58.29 4.14 -21.05
N SER A 706 -57.71 3.34 -21.96
CA SER A 706 -57.23 3.68 -23.34
C SER A 706 -56.23 4.86 -23.53
N SER A 707 -55.61 5.14 -24.68
CA SER A 707 -55.52 4.54 -26.05
C SER A 707 -54.19 5.09 -26.66
N SER A 708 -53.23 4.30 -27.17
CA SER A 708 -53.17 3.48 -28.40
C SER A 708 -52.45 4.18 -29.59
N THR A 709 -51.80 3.37 -30.45
CA THR A 709 -51.55 3.60 -31.91
C THR A 709 -50.59 4.74 -32.35
N THR A 710 -49.77 4.66 -33.43
CA THR A 710 -49.61 3.62 -34.49
C THR A 710 -48.24 3.65 -35.21
N THR A 711 -47.66 2.47 -35.44
CA THR A 711 -46.92 1.94 -36.64
C THR A 711 -46.18 2.87 -37.64
N SER A 712 -44.96 2.45 -38.05
CA SER A 712 -44.58 1.97 -39.42
C SER A 712 -43.06 2.12 -39.70
N SER A 713 -42.41 1.43 -40.65
CA SER A 713 -42.55 0.05 -41.17
C SER A 713 -41.29 -0.34 -42.01
N SER A 714 -40.88 -1.61 -42.00
CA SER A 714 -40.09 -2.30 -43.05
C SER A 714 -40.00 -3.81 -42.73
N ALA A 715 -39.66 -4.66 -43.72
CA ALA A 715 -39.94 -6.12 -43.67
C ALA A 715 -38.74 -7.05 -43.94
N LYS A 716 -38.94 -8.36 -43.67
CA LYS A 716 -37.98 -9.48 -43.72
C LYS A 716 -37.94 -10.22 -45.06
N LEU A 717 -36.84 -10.97 -45.27
CA LEU A 717 -36.69 -12.22 -46.05
C LEU A 717 -35.30 -12.82 -45.67
N HIS A 718 -34.94 -14.11 -45.68
CA HIS A 718 -35.53 -15.44 -45.39
C HIS A 718 -34.31 -16.39 -45.15
N SER A 719 -34.32 -17.54 -44.48
CA SER A 719 -35.27 -18.35 -43.66
C SER A 719 -34.39 -19.11 -42.61
N VAL A 720 -34.54 -20.33 -42.04
CA VAL A 720 -35.40 -21.55 -42.13
C VAL A 720 -35.56 -22.14 -40.69
N GLU A 721 -36.29 -23.23 -40.56
CA GLU A 721 -36.57 -24.11 -39.39
C GLU A 721 -35.39 -25.00 -38.92
N ALA A 722 -35.43 -25.79 -37.83
CA ALA A 722 -36.14 -25.74 -36.52
C ALA A 722 -35.70 -26.93 -35.62
N ARG A 723 -36.14 -26.92 -34.33
CA ARG A 723 -36.11 -28.03 -33.33
C ARG A 723 -34.70 -28.45 -32.82
N GLU A 724 -34.54 -29.01 -31.63
CA GLU A 724 -35.46 -29.20 -30.47
C GLU A 724 -34.70 -28.94 -29.14
N ALA A 725 -35.35 -29.08 -27.98
CA ALA A 725 -34.82 -28.63 -26.69
C ALA A 725 -34.54 -29.76 -25.69
N GLU A 726 -33.52 -29.60 -24.84
CA GLU A 726 -33.39 -30.35 -23.59
C GLU A 726 -32.79 -29.49 -22.45
N VAL A 727 -32.75 -30.02 -21.22
CA VAL A 727 -32.75 -29.25 -19.97
C VAL A 727 -31.45 -29.41 -19.17
N ARG A 728 -30.99 -28.28 -18.61
CA ARG A 728 -30.04 -28.09 -17.49
C ARG A 728 -29.28 -29.32 -16.95
N LEU A 729 -27.96 -29.17 -16.85
CA LEU A 729 -27.22 -29.46 -15.61
C LEU A 729 -26.04 -28.49 -15.46
N LEU A 730 -25.70 -28.11 -14.23
CA LEU A 730 -24.54 -27.27 -13.90
C LEU A 730 -23.37 -28.18 -13.48
N PRO A 731 -22.17 -28.05 -14.07
CA PRO A 731 -20.98 -28.75 -13.58
C PRO A 731 -20.48 -28.13 -12.25
N PRO A 732 -19.95 -28.92 -11.32
CA PRO A 732 -19.45 -28.44 -10.03
C PRO A 732 -18.12 -27.68 -10.16
N LEU A 733 -17.85 -26.77 -9.22
CA LEU A 733 -16.49 -26.26 -9.02
C LEU A 733 -15.62 -27.38 -8.44
N LEU A 734 -14.52 -27.69 -9.11
CA LEU A 734 -13.37 -28.37 -8.51
C LEU A 734 -12.22 -27.37 -8.40
N LYS A 735 -11.96 -26.96 -7.16
CA LYS A 735 -10.67 -26.44 -6.73
C LYS A 735 -9.80 -27.60 -6.22
N ASP A 736 -8.54 -27.30 -5.94
CA ASP A 736 -7.64 -28.10 -5.10
C ASP A 736 -7.23 -29.48 -5.65
N GLN A 737 -6.43 -29.46 -6.72
CA GLN A 737 -5.39 -30.48 -6.94
C GLN A 737 -4.15 -29.88 -7.64
N ALA A 738 -3.32 -29.17 -6.87
CA ALA A 738 -1.97 -28.80 -7.26
C ALA A 738 -0.99 -29.71 -6.49
N TRP A 739 -0.44 -30.74 -7.15
CA TRP A 739 0.60 -31.58 -6.55
C TRP A 739 1.92 -30.82 -6.48
N GLY A 740 2.52 -30.76 -5.29
CA GLY A 740 3.85 -30.18 -5.10
C GLY A 740 4.93 -31.10 -5.66
N VAL A 741 5.60 -30.66 -6.72
CA VAL A 741 6.76 -31.36 -7.31
C VAL A 741 7.92 -31.34 -6.32
N HIS A 742 8.49 -32.50 -6.01
CA HIS A 742 9.61 -32.59 -5.06
C HIS A 742 10.90 -32.04 -5.67
N ALA A 743 11.70 -31.33 -4.86
CA ALA A 743 12.94 -30.65 -5.29
C ALA A 743 14.02 -31.58 -5.89
N GLN A 744 13.84 -32.90 -5.80
CA GLN A 744 14.74 -33.91 -6.34
C GLN A 744 14.48 -34.22 -7.82
N GLU A 745 13.25 -34.05 -8.31
CA GLU A 745 12.88 -34.31 -9.71
C GLU A 745 13.35 -33.19 -10.65
N THR A 746 13.33 -31.94 -10.17
CA THR A 746 13.90 -30.78 -10.88
C THR A 746 15.40 -30.92 -11.09
N PHE A 747 16.13 -31.51 -10.15
CA PHE A 747 17.56 -31.81 -10.31
C PHE A 747 17.79 -32.87 -11.41
N LEU A 748 16.97 -33.92 -11.45
CA LEU A 748 17.06 -34.98 -12.47
C LEU A 748 16.79 -34.44 -13.88
N LEU A 749 15.78 -33.59 -14.04
CA LEU A 749 15.48 -32.89 -15.29
C LEU A 749 16.61 -31.93 -15.72
N PHE A 750 17.29 -31.30 -14.76
CA PHE A 750 18.42 -30.41 -15.03
C PHE A 750 19.65 -31.18 -15.56
N CYS A 751 19.98 -32.33 -14.97
CA CYS A 751 21.04 -33.22 -15.46
C CYS A 751 20.75 -33.74 -16.88
N LEU A 752 19.51 -34.18 -17.13
CA LEU A 752 19.07 -34.67 -18.45
C LEU A 752 19.15 -33.61 -19.56
N ALA A 753 19.13 -32.32 -19.21
CA ALA A 753 19.21 -31.21 -20.16
C ALA A 753 20.65 -30.75 -20.49
N LEU A 754 21.67 -31.18 -19.73
CA LEU A 754 23.04 -30.62 -19.81
C LEU A 754 24.16 -31.62 -20.14
N GLY A 755 23.91 -32.93 -20.07
CA GLY A 755 24.91 -33.95 -20.44
C GLY A 755 26.03 -34.12 -19.41
N GLU A 756 27.23 -34.49 -19.88
CA GLU A 756 28.35 -35.03 -19.08
C GLU A 756 29.09 -34.03 -18.16
N TRP A 757 28.38 -33.06 -17.58
CA TRP A 757 28.91 -32.08 -16.60
C TRP A 757 28.21 -32.19 -15.23
N CYS A 758 27.95 -33.42 -14.80
CA CYS A 758 27.51 -33.76 -13.44
C CYS A 758 28.29 -34.99 -12.94
N LEU A 759 29.40 -34.71 -12.23
CA LEU A 759 30.26 -35.65 -11.51
C LEU A 759 30.82 -34.94 -10.28
#